data_AF-A0A9D2R4Y6-F1
#
_entry.id   AF-A0A9D2R4Y6-F1
#
_cell.length_a   1.000
_cell.length_b   1.000
_cell.length_c   1.000
_cell.angle_alpha   90.00
_cell.angle_beta   90.00
_cell.angle_gamma   90.00
#
_symmetry.space_group_name_H-M   'P 1'
#
loop_
_entity.id
_entity.type
_entity.pdbx_description
1 polymer ?
#
loop_
_entity_poly.entity_id
_entity_poly.type
_entity_poly.pdbx_seq_one_letter_code
_entity_poly.pdbx_strand_id
1 'polypeptide(L)'
;MEHKDRGFVGKHYLMKQAFGQEELHQREAVCTREDPPGCSAACPLHLDVRTICAYGAKGDFGKAAGVIRGVTPFLHLLARSCPGMCQEACALSRVGEGIQMKALEKACALYGGKERGSRFLIPRKNKKVIVAGDDLFALACCWELGKKGYEIFWYTRCQNRKEPLLCWNLTEEEAEGDSASLALYRITQKIRTGAEEEISEWAEQGDALCLSPDLWRGGLPENTFGTEEKWEEREAAVWILAWAKYTAAKADRYLQGASPEGLRPPGPEESRLYVTMDGVGGSRALAGPENPDREQAEAEAGRCIQCQCLECVKGCVYLQEYKRNPRGAVREIYNNLSIVMGNHMANGMINACDLCGQCKAACSKGFDYPEVCQMARKIMVETEKMPPSAHEFGLLDQQFSLGEGFLARPQPGYDRCRYLFFPGCQALAVSPDTVEAAYRDLSERLSGGVGLILGCCGALSQWAGREDMAEEALEKIRSAWKEMGETEVICACPTCMKILKERTEIPVTGIWQVLLELGIDPVTEETVAIQDACGARGDHETQDQIRAFAAALGCQTEEIPFSGDLSPCCGYGGMVRFANPEMSEKKASFAAGRTSGKILTYCMACRDQLTRAGADSVHILELAYGTGPGPVPDLSQRRANRLKLKEKLLEEIWKEEIRREIMLPVFYENGAEEEMDRRMILKSDVEAVLKAYEASGEAVEDPEKGWLAASARIGNVTFWVKFRETEKGYLVYGAYSHRMTVE
;
A
#
# COMPACT_ATOMS: atom_id res chain seq x y z
N MET A 1 34.14 35.55 -41.01
CA MET A 1 32.88 34.94 -40.53
C MET A 1 33.19 33.50 -40.15
N GLU A 2 33.68 33.30 -38.94
CA GLU A 2 33.85 31.97 -38.36
C GLU A 2 32.50 31.52 -37.81
N HIS A 3 31.92 30.50 -38.42
CA HIS A 3 30.75 29.81 -37.88
C HIS A 3 31.23 28.97 -36.69
N LYS A 4 30.90 29.42 -35.46
CA LYS A 4 30.97 28.60 -34.26
C LYS A 4 29.98 27.44 -34.41
N ASP A 5 30.50 26.24 -34.60
CA ASP A 5 29.77 24.99 -34.36
C ASP A 5 29.34 24.95 -32.89
N ARG A 6 28.08 25.31 -32.64
CA ARG A 6 27.41 24.99 -31.38
C ARG A 6 27.12 23.50 -31.41
N GLY A 7 28.01 22.71 -30.82
CA GLY A 7 27.76 21.32 -30.50
C GLY A 7 26.42 21.21 -29.76
N PHE A 8 25.47 20.52 -30.37
CA PHE A 8 24.24 20.11 -29.70
C PHE A 8 24.63 19.11 -28.61
N VAL A 9 24.75 19.59 -27.36
CA VAL A 9 24.90 18.69 -26.21
C VAL A 9 23.53 18.03 -26.02
N GLY A 10 23.35 16.86 -26.65
CA GLY A 10 22.19 16.02 -26.39
C GLY A 10 22.13 15.71 -24.90
N LYS A 11 21.02 16.03 -24.23
CA LYS A 11 20.81 15.60 -22.84
C LYS A 11 20.83 14.07 -22.82
N HIS A 12 21.84 13.49 -22.17
CA HIS A 12 21.86 12.06 -21.88
C HIS A 12 20.88 11.80 -20.73
N TYR A 13 19.75 11.15 -21.03
CA TYR A 13 18.77 10.77 -20.02
C TYR A 13 19.16 9.41 -19.44
N LEU A 14 19.39 9.36 -18.13
CA LEU A 14 19.60 8.10 -17.42
C LEU A 14 18.28 7.34 -17.33
N MET A 15 18.29 6.09 -17.78
CA MET A 15 17.13 5.21 -17.75
C MET A 15 17.48 3.88 -17.11
N LYS A 16 16.61 3.43 -16.21
CA LYS A 16 16.66 2.10 -15.63
C LYS A 16 15.24 1.58 -15.53
N GLN A 17 14.99 0.47 -16.21
CA GLN A 17 13.70 -0.21 -16.10
C GLN A 17 13.64 -0.90 -14.74
N ALA A 18 12.51 -0.73 -14.03
CA ALA A 18 12.31 -1.37 -12.74
C ALA A 18 12.30 -2.90 -12.87
N PHE A 19 11.44 -3.41 -13.74
CA PHE A 19 11.33 -4.82 -14.08
C PHE A 19 10.57 -5.01 -15.40
N GLY A 20 10.53 -6.23 -15.93
CA GLY A 20 9.79 -6.55 -17.17
C GLY A 20 8.26 -6.54 -17.00
N GLN A 21 7.52 -6.56 -18.11
CA GLN A 21 6.05 -6.66 -18.10
C GLN A 21 5.57 -7.97 -17.43
N GLU A 22 6.31 -9.06 -17.62
CA GLU A 22 6.00 -10.34 -16.99
C GLU A 22 6.10 -10.27 -15.47
N GLU A 23 7.18 -9.71 -14.93
CA GLU A 23 7.34 -9.51 -13.49
C GLU A 23 6.29 -8.53 -12.92
N LEU A 24 5.92 -7.48 -13.68
CA LEU A 24 4.80 -6.60 -13.30
C LEU A 24 3.51 -7.40 -13.11
N HIS A 25 3.15 -8.26 -14.05
CA HIS A 25 1.95 -9.09 -13.96
C HIS A 25 2.03 -10.08 -12.78
N GLN A 26 3.20 -10.67 -12.53
CA GLN A 26 3.41 -11.57 -11.39
C GLN A 26 3.20 -10.84 -10.06
N ARG A 27 3.76 -9.63 -9.90
CA ARG A 27 3.58 -8.79 -8.71
C ARG A 27 2.11 -8.38 -8.55
N GLU A 28 1.46 -7.94 -9.62
CA GLU A 28 0.03 -7.59 -9.62
C GLU A 28 -0.86 -8.76 -9.19
N ALA A 29 -0.54 -9.97 -9.65
CA ALA A 29 -1.32 -11.17 -9.40
C ALA A 29 -1.30 -11.62 -7.94
N VAL A 30 -0.36 -11.16 -7.11
CA VAL A 30 -0.31 -11.48 -5.67
C VAL A 30 -1.50 -10.85 -4.92
N CYS A 31 -1.93 -9.65 -5.31
CA CYS A 31 -3.01 -8.93 -4.64
C CYS A 31 -4.37 -9.47 -5.07
N THR A 32 -5.17 -9.92 -4.10
CA THR A 32 -6.48 -10.55 -4.37
C THR A 32 -7.67 -9.59 -4.23
N ARG A 33 -7.45 -8.30 -3.95
CA ARG A 33 -8.54 -7.35 -3.66
C ARG A 33 -9.57 -7.22 -4.81
N GLU A 34 -9.10 -7.34 -6.04
CA GLU A 34 -9.93 -7.26 -7.25
C GLU A 34 -10.44 -8.62 -7.71
N ASP A 35 -10.03 -9.72 -7.05
CA ASP A 35 -10.51 -11.05 -7.39
C ASP A 35 -12.01 -11.15 -7.09
N PRO A 36 -12.76 -11.95 -7.88
CA PRO A 36 -14.20 -12.08 -7.72
C PRO A 36 -14.52 -12.60 -6.32
N PRO A 37 -15.52 -12.02 -5.61
CA PRO A 37 -15.97 -12.57 -4.34
C PRO A 37 -16.57 -13.96 -4.53
N GLY A 38 -16.66 -14.75 -3.45
CA GLY A 38 -17.18 -16.13 -3.51
C GLY A 38 -18.53 -16.25 -4.23
N CYS A 39 -19.45 -15.31 -4.02
CA CYS A 39 -20.74 -15.29 -4.71
C CYS A 39 -20.64 -15.11 -6.24
N SER A 40 -19.69 -14.33 -6.73
CA SER A 40 -19.44 -14.16 -8.18
C SER A 40 -18.59 -15.28 -8.77
N ALA A 41 -17.63 -15.81 -8.00
CA ALA A 41 -16.78 -16.92 -8.43
C ALA A 41 -17.57 -18.23 -8.55
N ALA A 42 -18.54 -18.46 -7.66
CA ALA A 42 -19.43 -19.62 -7.70
C ALA A 42 -20.56 -19.50 -8.75
N CYS A 43 -20.83 -18.30 -9.27
CA CYS A 43 -21.85 -18.10 -10.29
C CYS A 43 -21.31 -18.50 -11.67
N PRO A 44 -21.94 -19.46 -12.39
CA PRO A 44 -21.47 -19.88 -13.72
C PRO A 44 -21.44 -18.75 -14.77
N LEU A 45 -22.28 -17.73 -14.58
CA LEU A 45 -22.32 -16.53 -15.43
C LEU A 45 -21.37 -15.42 -14.97
N HIS A 46 -20.73 -15.59 -13.81
CA HIS A 46 -19.91 -14.59 -13.13
C HIS A 46 -20.63 -13.24 -12.95
N LEU A 47 -21.89 -13.28 -12.53
CA LEU A 47 -22.66 -12.06 -12.24
C LEU A 47 -21.94 -11.21 -11.18
N ASP A 48 -21.93 -9.89 -11.38
CA ASP A 48 -21.39 -8.94 -10.40
C ASP A 48 -22.39 -8.71 -9.26
N VAL A 49 -22.46 -9.70 -8.36
CA VAL A 49 -23.36 -9.71 -7.21
C VAL A 49 -23.14 -8.50 -6.31
N ARG A 50 -21.90 -7.99 -6.17
CA ARG A 50 -21.61 -6.80 -5.37
C ARG A 50 -22.32 -5.57 -5.93
N THR A 51 -22.20 -5.33 -7.23
CA THR A 51 -22.84 -4.20 -7.89
C THR A 51 -24.36 -4.35 -7.90
N ILE A 52 -24.89 -5.56 -8.09
CA ILE A 52 -26.33 -5.82 -8.00
C ILE A 52 -26.85 -5.47 -6.60
N CYS A 53 -26.19 -5.95 -5.54
CA CYS A 53 -26.58 -5.62 -4.17
C CYS A 53 -26.42 -4.12 -3.87
N ALA A 54 -25.39 -3.46 -4.40
CA ALA A 54 -25.16 -2.03 -4.17
C ALA A 54 -26.26 -1.14 -4.78
N TYR A 55 -26.83 -1.53 -5.92
CA TYR A 55 -28.00 -0.85 -6.49
C TYR A 55 -29.30 -1.26 -5.78
N GLY A 56 -29.46 -2.55 -5.47
CA GLY A 56 -30.61 -3.07 -4.73
C GLY A 56 -30.79 -2.41 -3.37
N ALA A 57 -29.70 -2.21 -2.63
CA ALA A 57 -29.68 -1.53 -1.32
C ALA A 57 -30.08 -0.05 -1.36
N LYS A 58 -30.16 0.54 -2.56
CA LYS A 58 -30.65 1.92 -2.80
C LYS A 58 -32.06 1.94 -3.42
N GLY A 59 -32.71 0.78 -3.49
CA GLY A 59 -34.01 0.60 -4.15
C GLY A 59 -33.99 0.76 -5.68
N ASP A 60 -32.80 0.84 -6.31
CA ASP A 60 -32.62 1.04 -7.76
C ASP A 60 -32.54 -0.30 -8.50
N PHE A 61 -33.65 -1.04 -8.46
CA PHE A 61 -33.78 -2.34 -9.13
C PHE A 61 -33.65 -2.26 -10.66
N GLY A 62 -33.85 -1.07 -11.25
CA GLY A 62 -33.63 -0.82 -12.68
C GLY A 62 -32.16 -0.94 -13.06
N LYS A 63 -31.25 -0.29 -12.31
CA LYS A 63 -29.81 -0.46 -12.53
C LYS A 63 -29.32 -1.85 -12.15
N ALA A 64 -29.85 -2.43 -11.06
CA ALA A 64 -29.54 -3.80 -10.67
C ALA A 64 -29.88 -4.82 -11.77
N ALA A 65 -31.09 -4.72 -12.35
CA ALA A 65 -31.50 -5.52 -13.51
C ALA A 65 -30.62 -5.24 -14.74
N GLY A 66 -30.18 -3.98 -14.93
CA GLY A 66 -29.24 -3.60 -15.99
C GLY A 66 -27.89 -4.32 -15.89
N VAL A 67 -27.37 -4.54 -14.67
CA VAL A 67 -26.13 -5.32 -14.45
C VAL A 67 -26.31 -6.77 -14.90
N ILE A 68 -27.44 -7.40 -14.53
CA ILE A 68 -27.74 -8.79 -14.94
C ILE A 68 -27.93 -8.86 -16.46
N ARG A 69 -28.73 -7.94 -17.04
CA ARG A 69 -29.00 -7.87 -18.49
C ARG A 69 -27.76 -7.62 -19.34
N GLY A 70 -26.74 -6.95 -18.79
CA GLY A 70 -25.44 -6.82 -19.43
C GLY A 70 -24.72 -8.17 -19.61
N VAL A 71 -25.00 -9.15 -18.74
CA VAL A 71 -24.43 -10.50 -18.80
C VAL A 71 -25.33 -11.47 -19.57
N THR A 72 -26.65 -11.41 -19.38
CA THR A 72 -27.63 -12.29 -20.04
C THR A 72 -29.01 -11.63 -20.13
N PRO A 73 -29.75 -11.75 -21.24
CA PRO A 73 -31.06 -11.11 -21.38
C PRO A 73 -32.16 -11.86 -20.61
N PHE A 74 -31.90 -13.11 -20.21
CA PHE A 74 -32.88 -14.02 -19.65
C PHE A 74 -33.08 -13.82 -18.13
N LEU A 75 -33.44 -12.60 -17.72
CA LEU A 75 -33.59 -12.20 -16.32
C LEU A 75 -34.76 -12.92 -15.64
N HIS A 76 -35.92 -13.00 -16.29
CA HIS A 76 -37.11 -13.64 -15.73
C HIS A 76 -36.88 -15.16 -15.57
N LEU A 77 -36.18 -15.77 -16.52
CA LEU A 77 -35.76 -17.17 -16.46
C LEU A 77 -34.83 -17.43 -15.26
N LEU A 78 -33.80 -16.60 -15.07
CA LEU A 78 -32.91 -16.72 -13.92
C LEU A 78 -33.67 -16.57 -12.61
N ALA A 79 -34.52 -15.55 -12.49
CA ALA A 79 -35.34 -15.31 -11.29
C ALA A 79 -36.21 -16.51 -10.89
N ARG A 80 -36.62 -17.35 -11.86
CA ARG A 80 -37.43 -18.54 -11.60
C ARG A 80 -36.58 -19.80 -11.33
N SER A 81 -35.52 -20.01 -12.11
CA SER A 81 -34.79 -21.29 -12.18
C SER A 81 -33.40 -21.29 -11.52
N CYS A 82 -32.91 -20.14 -11.05
CA CYS A 82 -31.59 -20.05 -10.41
C CYS A 82 -31.55 -20.90 -9.13
N PRO A 83 -30.50 -21.74 -8.96
CA PRO A 83 -30.33 -22.62 -7.81
C PRO A 83 -29.72 -21.90 -6.60
N GLY A 84 -29.21 -20.67 -6.77
CA GLY A 84 -28.72 -19.85 -5.66
C GLY A 84 -27.32 -20.21 -5.13
N MET A 85 -26.44 -20.84 -5.93
CA MET A 85 -25.07 -21.22 -5.53
C MET A 85 -24.26 -20.08 -4.87
N CYS A 86 -24.51 -18.85 -5.31
CA CYS A 86 -23.87 -17.65 -4.80
C CYS A 86 -24.21 -17.33 -3.32
N GLN A 87 -25.33 -17.83 -2.81
CA GLN A 87 -25.74 -17.67 -1.40
C GLN A 87 -24.86 -18.52 -0.48
N GLU A 88 -24.59 -19.78 -0.85
CA GLU A 88 -23.72 -20.68 -0.09
C GLU A 88 -22.27 -20.18 -0.09
N ALA A 89 -21.80 -19.74 -1.25
CA ALA A 89 -20.46 -19.16 -1.43
C ALA A 89 -20.32 -17.72 -0.89
N CYS A 90 -21.41 -17.09 -0.41
CA CYS A 90 -21.38 -15.75 0.15
C CYS A 90 -20.56 -15.74 1.44
N ALA A 91 -19.70 -14.76 1.65
CA ALA A 91 -18.87 -14.71 2.85
C ALA A 91 -19.71 -14.65 4.15
N LEU A 92 -20.91 -14.06 4.11
CA LEU A 92 -21.84 -14.01 5.25
C LEU A 92 -22.34 -15.39 5.71
N SER A 93 -22.24 -16.44 4.88
CA SER A 93 -22.61 -17.81 5.27
C SER A 93 -21.75 -18.36 6.41
N ARG A 94 -20.57 -17.77 6.65
CA ARG A 94 -19.68 -18.14 7.76
C ARG A 94 -20.23 -17.72 9.14
N VAL A 95 -21.12 -16.73 9.19
CA VAL A 95 -21.67 -16.15 10.43
C VAL A 95 -23.21 -16.15 10.45
N GLY A 96 -23.83 -16.95 9.59
CA GLY A 96 -25.28 -17.06 9.45
C GLY A 96 -25.69 -17.37 8.02
N GLU A 97 -26.68 -16.67 7.51
CA GLU A 97 -27.22 -16.85 6.16
C GLU A 97 -26.54 -15.91 5.15
N GLY A 98 -26.22 -16.44 3.97
CA GLY A 98 -25.78 -15.64 2.83
C GLY A 98 -26.83 -14.64 2.34
N ILE A 99 -26.45 -13.80 1.37
CA ILE A 99 -27.40 -12.94 0.66
C ILE A 99 -28.34 -13.82 -0.17
N GLN A 100 -29.64 -13.61 -0.02
CA GLN A 100 -30.72 -14.28 -0.75
C GLN A 100 -30.78 -13.74 -2.19
N MET A 101 -29.79 -14.12 -3.00
CA MET A 101 -29.65 -13.61 -4.35
C MET A 101 -30.85 -13.95 -5.24
N LYS A 102 -31.50 -15.10 -5.01
CA LYS A 102 -32.73 -15.49 -5.72
C LYS A 102 -33.87 -14.50 -5.48
N ALA A 103 -34.00 -13.99 -4.25
CA ALA A 103 -34.97 -12.94 -3.95
C ALA A 103 -34.61 -11.65 -4.71
N LEU A 104 -33.33 -11.27 -4.74
CA LEU A 104 -32.87 -10.08 -5.46
C LEU A 104 -33.05 -10.19 -6.98
N GLU A 105 -32.80 -11.35 -7.59
CA GLU A 105 -33.07 -11.62 -9.01
C GLU A 105 -34.56 -11.47 -9.33
N LYS A 106 -35.44 -12.01 -8.46
CA LYS A 106 -36.90 -11.82 -8.58
C LYS A 106 -37.31 -10.36 -8.43
N ALA A 107 -36.76 -9.64 -7.47
CA ALA A 107 -37.02 -8.21 -7.31
C ALA A 107 -36.55 -7.40 -8.52
N CYS A 108 -35.40 -7.76 -9.11
CA CYS A 108 -34.93 -7.16 -10.36
C CYS A 108 -35.87 -7.45 -11.53
N ALA A 109 -36.40 -8.67 -11.63
CA ALA A 109 -37.37 -9.05 -12.66
C ALA A 109 -38.71 -8.31 -12.50
N LEU A 110 -39.19 -8.15 -11.25
CA LEU A 110 -40.47 -7.50 -10.94
C LEU A 110 -40.41 -5.97 -11.03
N TYR A 111 -39.36 -5.36 -10.47
CA TYR A 111 -39.27 -3.91 -10.27
C TYR A 111 -38.25 -3.23 -11.19
N GLY A 112 -37.43 -3.99 -11.92
CA GLY A 112 -36.38 -3.45 -12.79
C GLY A 112 -36.88 -2.88 -14.13
N GLY A 113 -38.18 -3.00 -14.40
CA GLY A 113 -38.79 -2.53 -15.64
C GLY A 113 -38.33 -3.27 -16.89
N LYS A 114 -38.86 -2.87 -18.06
CA LYS A 114 -38.52 -3.46 -19.35
C LYS A 114 -37.11 -3.05 -19.80
N GLU A 115 -36.43 -3.96 -20.50
CA GLU A 115 -35.12 -3.70 -21.07
C GLU A 115 -35.20 -2.51 -22.06
N ARG A 116 -34.54 -1.41 -21.73
CA ARG A 116 -34.35 -0.28 -22.64
C ARG A 116 -33.10 -0.58 -23.46
N GLY A 117 -33.26 -1.34 -24.54
CA GLY A 117 -32.17 -1.69 -25.43
C GLY A 117 -31.33 -0.45 -25.78
N SER A 118 -30.03 -0.50 -25.47
CA SER A 118 -29.13 0.60 -25.83
C SER A 118 -28.89 0.58 -27.33
N ARG A 119 -29.28 1.64 -28.04
CA ARG A 119 -29.07 1.82 -29.49
C ARG A 119 -27.62 2.17 -29.82
N PHE A 120 -26.64 1.56 -29.16
CA PHE A 120 -25.27 1.68 -29.65
C PHE A 120 -25.19 1.01 -31.02
N LEU A 121 -24.63 1.72 -32.00
CA LEU A 121 -24.38 1.20 -33.34
C LEU A 121 -23.32 0.09 -33.22
N ILE A 122 -23.77 -1.17 -33.11
CA ILE A 122 -22.87 -2.32 -33.09
C ILE A 122 -22.19 -2.41 -34.47
N PRO A 123 -20.84 -2.37 -34.54
CA PRO A 123 -20.14 -2.54 -35.80
C PRO A 123 -20.51 -3.87 -36.44
N ARG A 124 -20.95 -3.84 -37.70
CA ARG A 124 -21.32 -5.04 -38.43
C ARG A 124 -20.06 -5.85 -38.75
N LYS A 125 -20.08 -7.14 -38.47
CA LYS A 125 -19.09 -8.10 -38.96
C LYS A 125 -19.63 -8.76 -40.24
N ASN A 126 -18.79 -8.88 -41.27
CA ASN A 126 -19.14 -9.55 -42.54
C ASN A 126 -18.92 -11.07 -42.44
N LYS A 127 -19.45 -11.68 -41.38
CA LYS A 127 -19.33 -13.10 -41.07
C LYS A 127 -20.70 -13.64 -40.69
N LYS A 128 -21.06 -14.78 -41.27
CA LYS A 128 -22.33 -15.49 -41.05
C LYS A 128 -22.12 -16.60 -40.05
N VAL A 129 -22.96 -16.67 -39.02
CA VAL A 129 -22.91 -17.74 -38.02
C VAL A 129 -24.23 -18.48 -38.04
N ILE A 130 -24.16 -19.80 -38.17
CA ILE A 130 -25.33 -20.65 -38.05
C ILE A 130 -25.45 -21.09 -36.60
N VAL A 131 -26.66 -21.06 -36.05
CA VAL A 131 -26.97 -21.61 -34.73
C VAL A 131 -28.12 -22.60 -34.91
N ALA A 132 -27.95 -23.85 -34.48
CA ALA A 132 -28.99 -24.87 -34.64
C ALA A 132 -29.44 -25.46 -33.30
N GLY A 133 -30.75 -25.50 -33.10
CA GLY A 133 -31.39 -26.06 -31.91
C GLY A 133 -32.69 -25.35 -31.53
N ASP A 134 -33.44 -26.00 -30.63
CA ASP A 134 -34.79 -25.60 -30.23
C ASP A 134 -34.88 -25.25 -28.74
N ASP A 135 -33.72 -25.10 -28.09
CA ASP A 135 -33.58 -24.96 -26.65
C ASP A 135 -33.05 -23.57 -26.24
N LEU A 136 -32.90 -23.39 -24.93
CA LEU A 136 -32.33 -22.18 -24.35
C LEU A 136 -30.88 -21.95 -24.82
N PHE A 137 -30.11 -23.02 -25.01
CA PHE A 137 -28.71 -22.93 -25.43
C PHE A 137 -28.58 -22.26 -26.80
N ALA A 138 -29.39 -22.69 -27.78
CA ALA A 138 -29.42 -22.07 -29.11
C ALA A 138 -29.78 -20.59 -29.02
N LEU A 139 -30.81 -20.25 -28.25
CA LEU A 139 -31.27 -18.87 -28.13
C LEU A 139 -30.22 -17.97 -27.46
N ALA A 140 -29.53 -18.48 -26.44
CA ALA A 140 -28.43 -17.79 -25.78
C ALA A 140 -27.21 -17.60 -26.70
N CYS A 141 -26.85 -18.61 -27.50
CA CYS A 141 -25.83 -18.48 -28.55
C CYS A 141 -26.17 -17.37 -29.55
N CYS A 142 -27.44 -17.30 -29.98
CA CYS A 142 -27.92 -16.25 -30.87
C CYS A 142 -27.71 -14.85 -30.28
N TRP A 143 -28.01 -14.67 -28.99
CA TRP A 143 -27.81 -13.40 -28.31
C TRP A 143 -26.32 -13.05 -28.13
N GLU A 144 -25.50 -14.00 -27.68
CA GLU A 144 -24.06 -13.82 -27.44
C GLU A 144 -23.27 -13.44 -28.69
N LEU A 145 -23.61 -14.04 -29.83
CA LEU A 145 -22.99 -13.71 -31.12
C LEU A 145 -23.63 -12.47 -31.77
N GLY A 146 -24.95 -12.30 -31.62
CA GLY A 146 -25.67 -11.14 -32.12
C GLY A 146 -25.15 -9.82 -31.52
N LYS A 147 -24.90 -9.78 -30.21
CA LYS A 147 -24.33 -8.60 -29.54
C LYS A 147 -22.89 -8.26 -29.98
N LYS A 148 -22.18 -9.21 -30.58
CA LYS A 148 -20.84 -9.03 -31.17
C LYS A 148 -20.87 -8.56 -32.64
N GLY A 149 -22.06 -8.39 -33.23
CA GLY A 149 -22.25 -7.81 -34.56
C GLY A 149 -22.29 -8.81 -35.72
N TYR A 150 -22.33 -10.12 -35.43
CA TYR A 150 -22.45 -11.18 -36.43
C TYR A 150 -23.87 -11.26 -37.03
N GLU A 151 -23.97 -11.77 -38.26
CA GLU A 151 -25.25 -12.15 -38.86
C GLU A 151 -25.57 -13.60 -38.51
N ILE A 152 -26.70 -13.83 -37.84
CA ILE A 152 -27.05 -15.13 -37.28
C ILE A 152 -28.20 -15.76 -38.08
N PHE A 153 -28.05 -17.01 -38.48
CA PHE A 153 -29.13 -17.82 -39.01
C PHE A 153 -29.47 -18.91 -38.00
N TRP A 154 -30.63 -18.79 -37.36
CA TRP A 154 -31.09 -19.70 -36.32
C TRP A 154 -31.98 -20.78 -36.92
N TYR A 155 -31.47 -22.01 -37.02
CA TYR A 155 -32.19 -23.18 -37.51
C TYR A 155 -32.90 -23.88 -36.35
N THR A 156 -34.23 -23.84 -36.36
CA THR A 156 -35.06 -24.29 -35.24
C THR A 156 -36.40 -24.85 -35.72
N ARG A 157 -37.02 -25.71 -34.91
CA ARG A 157 -38.42 -26.15 -35.05
C ARG A 157 -39.40 -25.20 -34.37
N CYS A 158 -38.90 -24.28 -33.54
CA CYS A 158 -39.73 -23.31 -32.84
C CYS A 158 -40.37 -22.33 -33.82
N GLN A 159 -41.62 -21.93 -33.59
CA GLN A 159 -42.30 -20.92 -34.41
C GLN A 159 -41.81 -19.51 -34.09
N ASN A 160 -41.37 -19.28 -32.87
CA ASN A 160 -40.89 -17.98 -32.41
C ASN A 160 -39.83 -18.12 -31.31
N ARG A 161 -39.21 -16.99 -30.94
CA ARG A 161 -38.12 -16.91 -29.95
C ARG A 161 -38.57 -17.15 -28.51
N LYS A 162 -39.87 -17.17 -28.22
CA LYS A 162 -40.42 -17.38 -26.87
C LYS A 162 -40.61 -18.85 -26.55
N GLU A 163 -40.88 -19.68 -27.54
CA GLU A 163 -41.14 -21.12 -27.33
C GLU A 163 -40.05 -21.83 -26.51
N PRO A 164 -38.74 -21.62 -26.76
CA PRO A 164 -37.69 -22.21 -25.92
C PRO A 164 -37.75 -21.78 -24.44
N LEU A 165 -38.33 -20.61 -24.14
CA LEU A 165 -38.46 -20.06 -22.80
C LEU A 165 -39.75 -20.49 -22.11
N LEU A 166 -40.84 -20.68 -22.85
CA LEU A 166 -42.14 -21.14 -22.31
C LEU A 166 -42.03 -22.54 -21.68
N CYS A 167 -41.13 -23.39 -22.19
CA CYS A 167 -40.82 -24.71 -21.61
C CYS A 167 -40.28 -24.64 -20.17
N TRP A 168 -39.86 -23.47 -19.69
CA TRP A 168 -39.36 -23.23 -18.34
C TRP A 168 -40.43 -22.68 -17.37
N ASN A 169 -41.72 -22.83 -17.71
CA ASN A 169 -42.85 -22.28 -16.95
C ASN A 169 -42.79 -20.75 -16.79
N LEU A 170 -42.32 -20.05 -17.83
CA LEU A 170 -42.47 -18.60 -17.93
C LEU A 170 -43.85 -18.27 -18.49
N THR A 171 -44.44 -17.18 -18.02
CA THR A 171 -45.61 -16.57 -18.66
C THR A 171 -45.21 -16.00 -20.03
N GLU A 172 -46.20 -15.76 -20.91
CA GLU A 172 -45.91 -15.13 -22.20
C GLU A 172 -45.26 -13.75 -22.06
N GLU A 173 -45.64 -12.97 -21.04
CA GLU A 173 -45.04 -11.66 -20.78
C GLU A 173 -43.58 -11.77 -20.33
N GLU A 174 -43.26 -12.72 -19.46
CA GLU A 174 -41.88 -12.96 -19.01
C GLU A 174 -41.00 -13.48 -20.16
N ALA A 175 -41.51 -14.40 -20.98
CA ALA A 175 -40.81 -14.92 -22.14
C ALA A 175 -40.59 -13.83 -23.22
N GLU A 176 -41.56 -12.94 -23.43
CA GLU A 176 -41.40 -11.75 -24.28
C GLU A 176 -40.33 -10.81 -23.69
N GLY A 177 -40.37 -10.55 -22.38
CA GLY A 177 -39.39 -9.71 -21.68
C GLY A 177 -37.95 -10.20 -21.85
N ASP A 178 -37.72 -11.51 -21.71
CA ASP A 178 -36.42 -12.14 -21.84
C ASP A 178 -35.94 -12.29 -23.30
N SER A 179 -36.86 -12.34 -24.27
CA SER A 179 -36.53 -12.49 -25.69
C SER A 179 -36.47 -11.17 -26.47
N ALA A 180 -36.97 -10.06 -25.90
CA ALA A 180 -37.10 -8.78 -26.57
C ALA A 180 -35.78 -8.23 -27.14
N SER A 181 -34.66 -8.37 -26.43
CA SER A 181 -33.37 -7.85 -26.90
C SER A 181 -32.84 -8.56 -28.15
N LEU A 182 -33.22 -9.81 -28.40
CA LEU A 182 -32.83 -10.52 -29.62
C LEU A 182 -33.39 -9.83 -30.87
N ALA A 183 -34.49 -9.07 -30.77
CA ALA A 183 -35.04 -8.31 -31.89
C ALA A 183 -34.12 -7.17 -32.35
N LEU A 184 -33.16 -6.76 -31.51
CA LEU A 184 -32.17 -5.72 -31.82
C LEU A 184 -31.03 -6.24 -32.71
N TYR A 185 -30.88 -7.56 -32.83
CA TYR A 185 -29.77 -8.19 -33.54
C TYR A 185 -30.21 -8.83 -34.87
N ARG A 186 -29.24 -9.01 -35.78
CA ARG A 186 -29.45 -9.59 -37.12
C ARG A 186 -29.60 -11.11 -37.03
N ILE A 187 -30.73 -11.56 -36.50
CA ILE A 187 -31.06 -12.98 -36.33
C ILE A 187 -32.20 -13.34 -37.28
N THR A 188 -31.89 -14.15 -38.30
CA THR A 188 -32.87 -14.72 -39.23
C THR A 188 -33.23 -16.14 -38.79
N GLN A 189 -34.49 -16.37 -38.44
CA GLN A 189 -35.00 -17.68 -38.11
C GLN A 189 -35.24 -18.50 -39.38
N LYS A 190 -34.86 -19.78 -39.36
CA LYS A 190 -35.04 -20.76 -40.42
C LYS A 190 -35.70 -22.00 -39.82
N ILE A 191 -36.84 -22.40 -40.37
CA ILE A 191 -37.53 -23.60 -39.91
C ILE A 191 -36.80 -24.83 -40.44
N ARG A 192 -36.40 -25.73 -39.56
CA ARG A 192 -35.75 -27.01 -39.91
C ARG A 192 -36.76 -28.15 -39.94
N THR A 193 -36.57 -29.10 -40.85
CA THR A 193 -37.46 -30.25 -41.05
C THR A 193 -36.82 -31.59 -40.68
N GLY A 194 -35.48 -31.71 -40.65
CA GLY A 194 -34.74 -32.92 -40.27
C GLY A 194 -33.60 -32.69 -39.26
N ALA A 195 -32.96 -33.79 -38.82
CA ALA A 195 -31.94 -33.77 -37.75
C ALA A 195 -30.50 -34.14 -38.19
N GLU A 196 -30.31 -34.98 -39.21
CA GLU A 196 -29.02 -35.65 -39.47
C GLU A 196 -28.29 -35.19 -40.74
N GLU A 197 -28.99 -34.92 -41.84
CA GLU A 197 -28.39 -34.63 -43.15
C GLU A 197 -28.01 -33.15 -43.35
N GLU A 198 -28.53 -32.24 -42.52
CA GLU A 198 -28.43 -30.79 -42.74
C GLU A 198 -27.16 -30.15 -42.15
N ILE A 199 -26.40 -30.85 -41.30
CA ILE A 199 -25.37 -30.19 -40.46
C ILE A 199 -24.09 -29.88 -41.24
N SER A 200 -23.66 -30.78 -42.14
CA SER A 200 -22.54 -30.47 -43.05
C SER A 200 -22.92 -29.31 -43.97
N GLU A 201 -24.17 -29.28 -44.44
CA GLU A 201 -24.69 -28.19 -45.26
C GLU A 201 -24.70 -26.85 -44.50
N TRP A 202 -25.14 -26.84 -43.24
CA TRP A 202 -25.10 -25.66 -42.38
C TRP A 202 -23.68 -25.18 -42.12
N ALA A 203 -22.74 -26.11 -41.89
CA ALA A 203 -21.33 -25.78 -41.70
C ALA A 203 -20.69 -25.17 -42.96
N GLU A 204 -21.13 -25.56 -44.17
CA GLU A 204 -20.69 -24.96 -45.43
C GLU A 204 -21.34 -23.59 -45.70
N GLN A 205 -22.59 -23.38 -45.25
CA GLN A 205 -23.33 -22.13 -45.44
C GLN A 205 -22.86 -20.99 -44.51
N GLY A 206 -22.26 -21.32 -43.37
CA GLY A 206 -21.77 -20.37 -42.37
C GLY A 206 -20.26 -20.34 -42.24
N ASP A 207 -19.73 -19.22 -41.76
CA ASP A 207 -18.32 -19.13 -41.35
C ASP A 207 -18.07 -19.89 -40.03
N ALA A 208 -19.10 -20.07 -39.19
CA ALA A 208 -19.09 -20.91 -38.00
C ALA A 208 -20.48 -21.49 -37.73
N LEU A 209 -20.52 -22.63 -37.05
CA LEU A 209 -21.75 -23.33 -36.67
C LEU A 209 -21.76 -23.58 -35.16
N CYS A 210 -22.79 -23.11 -34.45
CA CYS A 210 -23.03 -23.45 -33.04
C CYS A 210 -24.18 -24.46 -32.93
N LEU A 211 -23.92 -25.61 -32.32
CA LEU A 211 -24.89 -26.70 -32.17
C LEU A 211 -25.32 -26.85 -30.71
N SER A 212 -26.62 -27.02 -30.53
CA SER A 212 -27.18 -27.42 -29.23
C SER A 212 -26.83 -28.89 -28.93
N PRO A 213 -26.72 -29.29 -27.66
CA PRO A 213 -26.19 -30.61 -27.30
C PRO A 213 -26.97 -31.80 -27.85
N ASP A 214 -28.29 -31.69 -27.99
CA ASP A 214 -29.13 -32.72 -28.60
C ASP A 214 -28.77 -33.02 -30.07
N LEU A 215 -28.09 -32.08 -30.73
CA LEU A 215 -27.59 -32.20 -32.09
C LEU A 215 -26.10 -32.48 -32.14
N TRP A 216 -25.41 -32.63 -31.00
CA TRP A 216 -23.98 -32.90 -30.97
C TRP A 216 -23.68 -34.38 -31.26
N ARG A 217 -22.66 -34.64 -32.08
CA ARG A 217 -22.15 -36.00 -32.38
C ARG A 217 -20.70 -35.95 -32.84
N GLY A 218 -20.03 -37.10 -32.94
CA GLY A 218 -18.65 -37.18 -33.42
C GLY A 218 -18.52 -36.90 -34.93
N GLY A 219 -17.32 -36.49 -35.36
CA GLY A 219 -16.99 -36.30 -36.79
C GLY A 219 -17.50 -35.00 -37.42
N LEU A 220 -17.57 -33.91 -36.64
CA LEU A 220 -18.08 -32.62 -37.11
C LEU A 220 -17.03 -31.79 -37.87
N PRO A 221 -17.45 -30.90 -38.78
CA PRO A 221 -16.58 -29.93 -39.41
C PRO A 221 -15.85 -29.04 -38.39
N GLU A 222 -14.64 -28.60 -38.71
CA GLU A 222 -13.75 -27.84 -37.82
C GLU A 222 -14.35 -26.50 -37.33
N ASN A 223 -15.23 -25.88 -38.12
CA ASN A 223 -15.92 -24.65 -37.76
C ASN A 223 -17.17 -24.87 -36.88
N THR A 224 -17.33 -26.06 -36.30
CA THR A 224 -18.49 -26.43 -35.47
C THR A 224 -18.15 -26.40 -33.99
N PHE A 225 -18.99 -25.70 -33.22
CA PHE A 225 -18.82 -25.47 -31.78
C PHE A 225 -20.10 -25.89 -31.04
N GLY A 226 -19.94 -26.49 -29.87
CA GLY A 226 -21.04 -26.99 -29.04
C GLY A 226 -20.49 -27.51 -27.73
N THR A 227 -21.28 -28.33 -27.05
CA THR A 227 -20.86 -29.05 -25.85
C THR A 227 -21.38 -30.49 -25.89
N GLU A 228 -20.62 -31.40 -25.29
CA GLU A 228 -20.99 -32.81 -25.11
C GLU A 228 -21.88 -33.02 -23.88
N GLU A 229 -22.00 -31.99 -23.03
CA GLU A 229 -22.87 -32.01 -21.86
C GLU A 229 -24.32 -32.19 -22.27
N LYS A 230 -24.92 -33.31 -21.87
CA LYS A 230 -26.34 -33.58 -22.09
C LYS A 230 -27.12 -32.98 -20.93
N TRP A 231 -28.08 -32.13 -21.25
CA TRP A 231 -28.98 -31.56 -20.26
C TRP A 231 -29.88 -32.69 -19.71
N GLU A 232 -29.60 -33.20 -18.52
CA GLU A 232 -30.61 -33.99 -17.80
C GLU A 232 -31.84 -33.10 -17.55
N GLU A 233 -33.04 -33.68 -17.43
CA GLU A 233 -34.35 -32.99 -17.51
C GLU A 233 -34.57 -31.82 -16.52
N ARG A 234 -33.61 -31.47 -15.65
CA ARG A 234 -33.67 -30.38 -14.66
C ARG A 234 -32.34 -29.70 -14.35
N GLU A 235 -31.40 -29.57 -15.29
CA GLU A 235 -30.25 -28.69 -15.03
C GLU A 235 -30.68 -27.22 -14.90
N ALA A 236 -30.06 -26.47 -13.99
CA ALA A 236 -30.41 -25.08 -13.77
C ALA A 236 -30.06 -24.21 -15.00
N ALA A 237 -30.98 -23.37 -15.47
CA ALA A 237 -30.81 -22.54 -16.67
C ALA A 237 -29.50 -21.74 -16.70
N VAL A 238 -28.99 -21.34 -15.53
CA VAL A 238 -27.70 -20.63 -15.37
C VAL A 238 -26.52 -21.38 -16.00
N TRP A 239 -26.49 -22.72 -15.93
CA TRP A 239 -25.44 -23.55 -16.53
C TRP A 239 -25.54 -23.62 -18.04
N ILE A 240 -26.75 -23.81 -18.56
CA ILE A 240 -27.02 -23.81 -20.00
C ILE A 240 -26.58 -22.48 -20.62
N LEU A 241 -26.92 -21.37 -19.96
CA LEU A 241 -26.51 -20.02 -20.37
C LEU A 241 -24.98 -19.84 -20.34
N ALA A 242 -24.30 -20.37 -19.32
CA ALA A 242 -22.85 -20.29 -19.21
C ALA A 242 -22.15 -21.09 -20.31
N TRP A 243 -22.64 -22.30 -20.62
CA TRP A 243 -22.15 -23.13 -21.72
C TRP A 243 -22.40 -22.48 -23.07
N ALA A 244 -23.58 -21.89 -23.30
CA ALA A 244 -23.87 -21.15 -24.53
C ALA A 244 -22.90 -19.97 -24.73
N LYS A 245 -22.61 -19.22 -23.65
CA LYS A 245 -21.61 -18.14 -23.66
C LYS A 245 -20.21 -18.64 -23.96
N TYR A 246 -19.81 -19.77 -23.37
CA TYR A 246 -18.53 -20.41 -23.65
C TYR A 246 -18.42 -20.85 -25.13
N THR A 247 -19.43 -21.54 -25.66
CA THR A 247 -19.49 -21.97 -27.07
C THR A 247 -19.43 -20.78 -28.03
N ALA A 248 -20.22 -19.72 -27.76
CA ALA A 248 -20.19 -18.49 -28.54
C ALA A 248 -18.82 -17.79 -28.48
N ALA A 249 -18.10 -17.87 -27.35
CA ALA A 249 -16.74 -17.34 -27.24
C ALA A 249 -15.73 -18.15 -28.07
N LYS A 250 -15.83 -19.48 -28.12
CA LYS A 250 -15.02 -20.33 -29.01
C LYS A 250 -15.25 -19.99 -30.48
N ALA A 251 -16.52 -19.89 -30.89
CA ALA A 251 -16.89 -19.52 -32.26
C ALA A 251 -16.36 -18.11 -32.62
N ASP A 252 -16.48 -17.13 -31.72
CA ASP A 252 -15.95 -15.78 -31.95
C ASP A 252 -14.41 -15.76 -32.09
N ARG A 253 -13.67 -16.53 -31.29
CA ARG A 253 -12.20 -16.65 -31.44
C ARG A 253 -11.82 -17.25 -32.79
N TYR A 254 -12.48 -18.34 -33.17
CA TYR A 254 -12.30 -18.97 -34.48
C TYR A 254 -12.51 -17.97 -35.62
N LEU A 255 -13.63 -17.23 -35.57
CA LEU A 255 -13.98 -16.22 -36.58
C LEU A 255 -13.00 -15.04 -36.64
N GLN A 256 -12.22 -14.81 -35.58
CA GLN A 256 -11.14 -13.81 -35.51
C GLN A 256 -9.77 -14.37 -35.95
N GLY A 257 -9.70 -15.65 -36.34
CA GLY A 257 -8.45 -16.32 -36.70
C GLY A 257 -7.57 -16.69 -35.49
N ALA A 258 -8.14 -16.66 -34.27
CA ALA A 258 -7.47 -17.11 -33.06
C ALA A 258 -7.86 -18.56 -32.74
N SER A 259 -6.92 -19.30 -32.13
CA SER A 259 -7.18 -20.66 -31.63
C SER A 259 -8.39 -20.68 -30.67
N PRO A 260 -9.42 -21.52 -30.93
CA PRO A 260 -10.56 -21.71 -30.04
C PRO A 260 -10.22 -22.46 -28.76
N GLU A 261 -9.05 -23.11 -28.72
CA GLU A 261 -8.50 -23.81 -27.56
C GLU A 261 -7.97 -22.81 -26.52
N GLY A 262 -7.86 -23.25 -25.26
CA GLY A 262 -7.34 -22.44 -24.15
C GLY A 262 -8.36 -21.57 -23.42
N LEU A 263 -9.62 -21.51 -23.88
CA LEU A 263 -10.71 -21.00 -23.04
C LEU A 263 -11.06 -22.03 -21.95
N ARG A 264 -11.11 -21.56 -20.70
CA ARG A 264 -11.57 -22.37 -19.57
C ARG A 264 -13.08 -22.64 -19.70
N PRO A 265 -13.54 -23.90 -19.63
CA PRO A 265 -14.97 -24.21 -19.64
C PRO A 265 -15.67 -23.65 -18.40
N PRO A 266 -16.99 -23.42 -18.44
CA PRO A 266 -17.75 -23.02 -17.26
C PRO A 266 -17.60 -24.04 -16.14
N GLY A 267 -17.37 -23.56 -14.92
CA GLY A 267 -17.22 -24.42 -13.74
C GLY A 267 -17.19 -23.58 -12.47
N PRO A 268 -17.46 -24.19 -11.30
CA PRO A 268 -17.32 -23.48 -10.03
C PRO A 268 -15.86 -23.08 -9.83
N GLU A 269 -15.60 -21.79 -9.60
CA GLU A 269 -14.26 -21.30 -9.28
C GLU A 269 -14.18 -20.97 -7.79
N GLU A 270 -13.09 -21.38 -7.15
CA GLU A 270 -12.79 -20.93 -5.80
C GLU A 270 -12.28 -19.49 -5.85
N SER A 271 -12.91 -18.62 -5.06
CA SER A 271 -12.47 -17.24 -4.92
C SER A 271 -11.14 -17.17 -4.18
N ARG A 272 -10.16 -16.50 -4.78
CA ARG A 272 -8.89 -16.13 -4.14
C ARG A 272 -9.04 -14.95 -3.17
N LEU A 273 -10.18 -14.25 -3.19
CA LEU A 273 -10.43 -13.06 -2.40
C LEU A 273 -10.40 -13.41 -0.91
N TYR A 274 -9.52 -12.75 -0.17
CA TYR A 274 -9.47 -12.88 1.28
C TYR A 274 -10.42 -11.87 1.94
N VAL A 275 -11.31 -12.37 2.79
CA VAL A 275 -12.32 -11.56 3.49
C VAL A 275 -12.38 -12.00 4.95
N THR A 276 -12.17 -11.05 5.87
CA THR A 276 -12.36 -11.21 7.31
C THR A 276 -13.77 -10.81 7.73
N MET A 277 -14.23 -11.32 8.87
CA MET A 277 -15.55 -11.00 9.44
C MET A 277 -15.50 -9.96 10.58
N ASP A 278 -14.41 -9.19 10.64
CA ASP A 278 -14.22 -8.16 11.67
C ASP A 278 -15.39 -7.16 11.66
N GLY A 279 -16.07 -7.03 12.79
CA GLY A 279 -17.22 -6.14 12.95
C GLY A 279 -18.50 -6.60 12.25
N VAL A 280 -18.51 -7.80 11.64
CA VAL A 280 -19.71 -8.38 11.01
C VAL A 280 -20.47 -9.21 12.05
N GLY A 281 -21.68 -8.77 12.39
CA GLY A 281 -22.59 -9.50 13.29
C GLY A 281 -23.28 -10.70 12.61
N GLY A 282 -24.05 -11.46 13.40
CA GLY A 282 -24.83 -12.60 12.91
C GLY A 282 -25.78 -12.20 11.77
N SER A 283 -25.84 -13.01 10.72
CA SER A 283 -26.54 -12.68 9.47
C SER A 283 -27.81 -13.52 9.31
N ARG A 284 -28.99 -12.91 9.17
CA ARG A 284 -30.26 -13.60 8.86
C ARG A 284 -30.95 -12.95 7.66
N ALA A 285 -31.48 -13.76 6.76
CA ALA A 285 -32.24 -13.31 5.60
C ALA A 285 -33.43 -12.43 6.00
N LEU A 286 -33.57 -11.33 5.28
CA LEU A 286 -34.65 -10.35 5.43
C LEU A 286 -35.68 -10.44 4.31
N ALA A 287 -35.38 -11.21 3.25
CA ALA A 287 -36.30 -11.50 2.17
C ALA A 287 -36.48 -13.02 2.02
N GLY A 288 -37.73 -13.46 1.86
CA GLY A 288 -38.03 -14.83 1.44
C GLY A 288 -37.65 -15.05 -0.03
N PRO A 289 -37.35 -16.29 -0.45
CA PRO A 289 -37.00 -16.60 -1.83
C PRO A 289 -38.19 -16.50 -2.79
N GLU A 290 -39.42 -16.36 -2.28
CA GLU A 290 -40.64 -16.30 -3.08
C GLU A 290 -41.30 -14.92 -2.97
N ASN A 291 -41.45 -14.25 -4.12
CA ASN A 291 -42.10 -12.96 -4.31
C ASN A 291 -41.74 -11.92 -3.22
N PRO A 292 -40.46 -11.55 -3.10
CA PRO A 292 -40.05 -10.55 -2.12
C PRO A 292 -40.71 -9.21 -2.43
N ASP A 293 -41.25 -8.56 -1.40
CA ASP A 293 -41.66 -7.17 -1.57
C ASP A 293 -40.43 -6.27 -1.79
N ARG A 294 -40.68 -5.06 -2.28
CA ARG A 294 -39.61 -4.14 -2.67
C ARG A 294 -38.74 -3.73 -1.48
N GLU A 295 -39.32 -3.52 -0.31
CA GLU A 295 -38.61 -3.07 0.90
C GLU A 295 -37.76 -4.20 1.49
N GLN A 296 -38.29 -5.42 1.52
CA GLN A 296 -37.57 -6.64 1.90
C GLN A 296 -36.36 -6.88 1.00
N ALA A 297 -36.53 -6.76 -0.31
CA ALA A 297 -35.43 -6.93 -1.27
C ALA A 297 -34.36 -5.84 -1.11
N GLU A 298 -34.75 -4.59 -0.82
CA GLU A 298 -33.82 -3.50 -0.54
C GLU A 298 -33.04 -3.75 0.75
N ALA A 299 -33.72 -4.14 1.83
CA ALA A 299 -33.10 -4.48 3.11
C ALA A 299 -32.16 -5.69 2.98
N GLU A 300 -32.57 -6.71 2.23
CA GLU A 300 -31.75 -7.89 1.95
C GLU A 300 -30.49 -7.54 1.17
N ALA A 301 -30.59 -6.72 0.12
CA ALA A 301 -29.42 -6.23 -0.61
C ALA A 301 -28.50 -5.39 0.29
N GLY A 302 -29.07 -4.63 1.23
CA GLY A 302 -28.36 -3.83 2.24
C GLY A 302 -27.50 -4.63 3.20
N ARG A 303 -27.73 -5.94 3.35
CA ARG A 303 -26.86 -6.84 4.15
C ARG A 303 -25.50 -7.08 3.50
N CYS A 304 -25.35 -6.82 2.20
CA CYS A 304 -24.12 -7.12 1.47
C CYS A 304 -22.95 -6.27 1.97
N ILE A 305 -21.93 -6.91 2.56
CA ILE A 305 -20.73 -6.25 3.10
C ILE A 305 -19.74 -5.77 2.02
N GLN A 306 -20.09 -5.85 0.74
CA GLN A 306 -19.24 -5.43 -0.38
C GLN A 306 -17.82 -6.03 -0.29
N CYS A 307 -17.76 -7.37 -0.20
CA CYS A 307 -16.53 -8.14 0.01
C CYS A 307 -15.32 -7.59 -0.75
N GLN A 308 -14.26 -7.26 -0.02
CA GLN A 308 -12.96 -6.83 -0.55
C GLN A 308 -11.86 -7.18 0.46
N CYS A 309 -10.66 -7.47 -0.03
CA CYS A 309 -9.49 -7.66 0.84
C CYS A 309 -8.95 -6.29 1.28
N LEU A 310 -8.94 -6.03 2.59
CA LEU A 310 -8.51 -4.76 3.19
C LEU A 310 -7.41 -4.93 4.24
N GLU A 311 -6.88 -6.12 4.48
CA GLU A 311 -5.97 -6.38 5.62
C GLU A 311 -4.78 -5.42 5.67
N CYS A 312 -4.10 -5.23 4.54
CA CYS A 312 -3.00 -4.28 4.43
C CYS A 312 -3.42 -2.81 4.63
N VAL A 313 -4.68 -2.47 4.39
CA VAL A 313 -5.22 -1.10 4.49
C VAL A 313 -5.67 -0.78 5.91
N LYS A 314 -6.22 -1.75 6.65
CA LYS A 314 -6.78 -1.53 8.00
C LYS A 314 -5.78 -0.85 8.95
N GLY A 315 -4.53 -1.29 8.94
CA GLY A 315 -3.47 -0.75 9.81
C GLY A 315 -2.59 0.32 9.17
N CYS A 316 -2.67 0.54 7.84
CA CYS A 316 -1.74 1.39 7.08
C CYS A 316 -2.41 2.68 6.59
N VAL A 317 -2.22 3.77 7.35
CA VAL A 317 -2.74 5.12 7.01
C VAL A 317 -2.34 5.57 5.60
N TYR A 318 -1.13 5.22 5.16
CA TYR A 318 -0.67 5.53 3.81
C TYR A 318 -1.61 4.93 2.73
N LEU A 319 -1.95 3.63 2.82
CA LEU A 319 -2.84 3.00 1.85
C LEU A 319 -4.28 3.51 1.97
N GLN A 320 -4.71 3.92 3.17
CA GLN A 320 -6.01 4.55 3.40
C GLN A 320 -6.11 5.91 2.69
N GLU A 321 -5.10 6.76 2.86
CA GLU A 321 -5.07 8.13 2.31
C GLU A 321 -5.08 8.12 0.78
N TYR A 322 -4.19 7.33 0.16
CA TYR A 322 -4.08 7.28 -1.30
C TYR A 322 -5.24 6.52 -1.96
N LYS A 323 -6.08 5.80 -1.19
CA LYS A 323 -7.22 5.01 -1.70
C LYS A 323 -6.84 4.08 -2.86
N ARG A 324 -5.58 3.61 -2.86
CA ARG A 324 -5.05 2.67 -3.84
C ARG A 324 -4.85 1.31 -3.19
N ASN A 325 -5.14 0.26 -3.96
CA ASN A 325 -4.72 -1.09 -3.59
C ASN A 325 -3.26 -1.33 -4.08
N PRO A 326 -2.55 -2.29 -3.50
CA PRO A 326 -1.18 -2.58 -3.90
C PRO A 326 -1.02 -2.88 -5.40
N ARG A 327 -1.98 -3.60 -6.02
CA ARG A 327 -1.96 -3.92 -7.46
C ARG A 327 -1.89 -2.68 -8.33
N GLY A 328 -2.87 -1.79 -8.20
CA GLY A 328 -2.93 -0.54 -8.96
C GLY A 328 -1.74 0.38 -8.68
N ALA A 329 -1.30 0.44 -7.43
CA ALA A 329 -0.16 1.26 -7.04
C ALA A 329 1.17 0.78 -7.64
N VAL A 330 1.39 -0.54 -7.78
CA VAL A 330 2.61 -1.05 -8.44
C VAL A 330 2.64 -0.67 -9.92
N ARG A 331 1.53 -0.78 -10.64
CA ARG A 331 1.45 -0.32 -12.04
C ARG A 331 1.64 1.19 -12.16
N GLU A 332 1.10 1.97 -11.23
CA GLU A 332 1.30 3.41 -11.19
C GLU A 332 2.78 3.78 -10.99
N ILE A 333 3.47 3.10 -10.06
CA ILE A 333 4.92 3.26 -9.85
C ILE A 333 5.70 2.85 -11.09
N TYR A 334 5.39 1.70 -11.69
CA TYR A 334 6.04 1.21 -12.92
C TYR A 334 5.94 2.24 -14.06
N ASN A 335 4.74 2.78 -14.28
CA ASN A 335 4.50 3.79 -15.29
C ASN A 335 5.24 5.08 -14.98
N ASN A 336 5.27 5.52 -13.72
CA ASN A 336 5.97 6.73 -13.28
C ASN A 336 7.48 6.65 -13.52
N LEU A 337 8.09 5.47 -13.29
CA LEU A 337 9.52 5.25 -13.53
C LEU A 337 9.88 5.21 -15.03
N SER A 338 8.91 4.82 -15.88
CA SER A 338 9.07 4.75 -17.33
C SER A 338 8.99 6.12 -18.02
N ILE A 339 8.57 7.18 -17.31
CA ILE A 339 8.52 8.54 -17.86
C ILE A 339 9.95 9.03 -18.11
N VAL A 340 10.24 9.38 -19.37
CA VAL A 340 11.55 9.93 -19.79
C VAL A 340 11.62 11.44 -19.53
N MET A 341 10.58 12.16 -19.95
CA MET A 341 10.41 13.59 -19.74
C MET A 341 8.96 13.86 -19.34
N GLY A 342 8.73 14.76 -18.41
CA GLY A 342 7.41 15.15 -17.95
C GLY A 342 7.25 15.06 -16.45
N ASN A 343 6.00 15.20 -15.99
CA ASN A 343 5.69 15.23 -14.57
C ASN A 343 5.61 13.83 -13.99
N HIS A 344 6.44 13.56 -12.98
CA HIS A 344 6.41 12.33 -12.21
C HIS A 344 5.39 12.43 -11.06
N MET A 345 4.10 12.21 -11.40
CA MET A 345 2.99 12.41 -10.48
C MET A 345 3.01 11.47 -9.25
N ALA A 346 3.67 10.30 -9.35
CA ALA A 346 3.69 9.32 -8.27
C ALA A 346 4.84 9.54 -7.26
N ASN A 347 5.74 10.50 -7.46
CA ASN A 347 6.91 10.71 -6.58
C ASN A 347 6.50 11.01 -5.13
N GLY A 348 5.49 11.85 -4.93
CA GLY A 348 4.95 12.15 -3.60
C GLY A 348 4.40 10.91 -2.91
N MET A 349 3.69 10.04 -3.66
CA MET A 349 3.18 8.78 -3.17
C MET A 349 4.31 7.79 -2.82
N ILE A 350 5.35 7.67 -3.65
CA ILE A 350 6.49 6.79 -3.36
C ILE A 350 7.24 7.22 -2.10
N ASN A 351 7.43 8.54 -1.93
CA ASN A 351 8.16 9.10 -0.80
C ASN A 351 7.33 9.21 0.50
N ALA A 352 6.03 8.92 0.44
CA ALA A 352 5.15 8.89 1.59
C ALA A 352 5.03 7.51 2.27
N CYS A 353 5.70 6.46 1.76
CA CYS A 353 5.78 5.13 2.39
C CYS A 353 6.95 5.04 3.40
N ASP A 354 6.74 4.55 4.63
CA ASP A 354 7.84 4.46 5.64
C ASP A 354 8.71 3.22 5.47
N LEU A 355 8.36 2.34 4.52
CA LEU A 355 8.99 1.04 4.34
C LEU A 355 8.88 0.14 5.60
N CYS A 356 7.83 0.33 6.40
CA CYS A 356 7.71 -0.27 7.73
C CYS A 356 7.40 -1.77 7.73
N GLY A 357 6.97 -2.35 6.60
CA GLY A 357 6.64 -3.78 6.48
C GLY A 357 5.24 -4.20 6.95
N GLN A 358 4.44 -3.31 7.55
CA GLN A 358 3.15 -3.68 8.14
C GLN A 358 2.17 -4.26 7.11
N CYS A 359 2.05 -3.62 5.94
CA CYS A 359 1.16 -4.09 4.89
C CYS A 359 1.56 -5.47 4.34
N LYS A 360 2.86 -5.81 4.36
CA LYS A 360 3.37 -7.14 4.00
C LYS A 360 2.96 -8.17 5.05
N ALA A 361 3.20 -7.87 6.33
CA ALA A 361 2.83 -8.75 7.45
C ALA A 361 1.32 -9.00 7.52
N ALA A 362 0.50 -7.99 7.22
CA ALA A 362 -0.95 -8.12 7.16
C ALA A 362 -1.47 -8.84 5.91
N CYS A 363 -0.65 -8.98 4.85
CA CYS A 363 -1.12 -9.53 3.58
C CYS A 363 -1.22 -11.06 3.63
N SER A 364 -2.42 -11.61 3.46
CA SER A 364 -2.65 -13.06 3.41
C SER A 364 -1.97 -13.78 2.24
N LYS A 365 -1.45 -13.04 1.25
CA LYS A 365 -0.68 -13.55 0.11
C LYS A 365 0.77 -13.08 0.08
N GLY A 366 1.22 -12.32 1.09
CA GLY A 366 2.61 -11.89 1.20
C GLY A 366 3.04 -10.79 0.23
N PHE A 367 2.13 -9.90 -0.21
CA PHE A 367 2.47 -8.78 -1.09
C PHE A 367 3.48 -7.83 -0.43
N ASP A 368 4.70 -7.74 -0.97
CA ASP A 368 5.74 -6.85 -0.46
C ASP A 368 5.69 -5.47 -1.13
N TYR A 369 4.73 -4.65 -0.69
CA TYR A 369 4.59 -3.28 -1.19
C TYR A 369 5.77 -2.36 -0.82
N PRO A 370 6.35 -2.44 0.40
CA PRO A 370 7.54 -1.70 0.78
C PRO A 370 8.72 -1.91 -0.16
N GLU A 371 8.98 -3.15 -0.59
CA GLU A 371 10.05 -3.45 -1.54
C GLU A 371 9.87 -2.69 -2.86
N VAL A 372 8.64 -2.59 -3.39
CA VAL A 372 8.38 -1.85 -4.62
C VAL A 372 8.66 -0.35 -4.45
N CYS A 373 8.26 0.24 -3.33
CA CYS A 373 8.59 1.64 -3.01
C CYS A 373 10.10 1.84 -2.88
N GLN A 374 10.79 0.94 -2.19
CA GLN A 374 12.24 1.03 -1.98
C GLN A 374 13.00 0.92 -3.29
N MET A 375 12.64 -0.04 -4.14
CA MET A 375 13.19 -0.19 -5.48
C MET A 375 12.95 1.08 -6.31
N ALA A 376 11.74 1.64 -6.28
CA ALA A 376 11.43 2.88 -6.99
C ALA A 376 12.31 4.05 -6.52
N ARG A 377 12.56 4.18 -5.20
CA ARG A 377 13.47 5.22 -4.67
C ARG A 377 14.89 5.07 -5.19
N LYS A 378 15.43 3.85 -5.19
CA LYS A 378 16.77 3.55 -5.75
C LYS A 378 16.85 3.94 -7.22
N ILE A 379 15.87 3.52 -8.02
CA ILE A 379 15.84 3.86 -9.45
C ILE A 379 15.75 5.36 -9.67
N MET A 380 14.91 6.06 -8.90
CA MET A 380 14.81 7.52 -9.00
C MET A 380 16.10 8.23 -8.63
N VAL A 381 16.86 7.73 -7.64
CA VAL A 381 18.20 8.26 -7.31
C VAL A 381 19.17 7.99 -8.44
N GLU A 382 19.30 6.74 -8.90
CA GLU A 382 20.26 6.34 -9.94
C GLU A 382 20.00 7.01 -11.30
N THR A 383 18.75 7.37 -11.57
CA THR A 383 18.36 8.06 -12.82
C THR A 383 18.28 9.58 -12.67
N GLU A 384 18.67 10.12 -11.51
CA GLU A 384 18.61 11.56 -11.19
C GLU A 384 17.19 12.17 -11.27
N LYS A 385 16.18 11.34 -11.03
CA LYS A 385 14.74 11.71 -11.05
C LYS A 385 14.14 11.88 -9.65
N MET A 386 14.87 11.52 -8.60
CA MET A 386 14.46 11.79 -7.23
C MET A 386 14.39 13.30 -7.02
N PRO A 387 13.27 13.86 -6.52
CA PRO A 387 13.22 15.28 -6.20
C PRO A 387 14.35 15.62 -5.22
N PRO A 388 15.24 16.59 -5.51
CA PRO A 388 16.41 16.86 -4.68
C PRO A 388 16.06 17.11 -3.21
N SER A 389 14.93 17.78 -2.97
CA SER A 389 14.47 18.13 -1.63
C SER A 389 13.82 17.00 -0.83
N ALA A 390 13.46 15.87 -1.45
CA ALA A 390 12.58 14.87 -0.82
C ALA A 390 13.17 14.30 0.47
N HIS A 391 14.48 14.05 0.48
CA HIS A 391 15.17 13.38 1.59
C HIS A 391 16.38 14.17 2.13
N GLU A 392 16.68 15.32 1.52
CA GLU A 392 17.89 16.09 1.73
C GLU A 392 18.16 16.42 3.20
N PHE A 393 17.17 16.95 3.91
CA PHE A 393 17.35 17.31 5.33
C PHE A 393 17.76 16.10 6.18
N GLY A 394 17.09 14.95 6.01
CA GLY A 394 17.43 13.73 6.74
C GLY A 394 18.83 13.21 6.40
N LEU A 395 19.23 13.30 5.13
CA LEU A 395 20.58 12.93 4.69
C LEU A 395 21.65 13.86 5.29
N LEU A 396 21.39 15.17 5.37
CA LEU A 396 22.28 16.14 6.01
C LEU A 396 22.39 15.89 7.53
N ASP A 397 21.29 15.54 8.21
CA ASP A 397 21.32 15.18 9.63
C ASP A 397 22.10 13.86 9.88
N GLN A 398 22.00 12.90 8.96
CA GLN A 398 22.86 11.71 8.99
C GLN A 398 24.34 12.10 8.81
N GLN A 399 24.68 12.92 7.83
CA GLN A 399 26.07 13.36 7.61
C GLN A 399 26.62 14.09 8.83
N PHE A 400 25.83 14.96 9.46
CA PHE A 400 26.20 15.60 10.72
C PHE A 400 26.51 14.56 11.82
N SER A 401 25.67 13.53 11.96
CA SER A 401 25.87 12.45 12.93
C SER A 401 27.10 11.57 12.63
N LEU A 402 27.58 11.57 11.38
CA LEU A 402 28.78 10.87 10.93
C LEU A 402 30.01 11.80 10.87
N GLY A 403 29.83 13.10 11.02
CA GLY A 403 30.87 14.13 11.01
C GLY A 403 31.05 14.72 12.40
N GLU A 404 30.60 15.95 12.59
CA GLU A 404 30.75 16.71 13.85
C GLU A 404 30.16 16.00 15.06
N GLY A 405 29.00 15.34 14.91
CA GLY A 405 28.34 14.59 15.97
C GLY A 405 28.93 13.20 16.24
N PHE A 406 29.90 12.74 15.43
CA PHE A 406 30.46 11.40 15.56
C PHE A 406 31.46 11.33 16.73
N LEU A 407 31.40 10.24 17.49
CA LEU A 407 32.38 9.88 18.52
C LEU A 407 32.64 8.38 18.46
N ALA A 408 33.90 7.98 18.52
CA ALA A 408 34.31 6.58 18.70
C ALA A 408 35.49 6.55 19.67
N ARG A 409 35.31 5.88 20.81
CA ARG A 409 36.33 5.79 21.86
C ARG A 409 36.22 4.47 22.63
N PRO A 410 37.35 3.82 22.97
CA PRO A 410 37.33 2.74 23.96
C PRO A 410 37.07 3.29 25.37
N GLN A 411 36.61 2.45 26.29
CA GLN A 411 36.54 2.80 27.70
C GLN A 411 37.93 3.14 28.26
N PRO A 412 38.10 4.21 29.05
CA PRO A 412 39.38 4.50 29.70
C PRO A 412 39.90 3.30 30.50
N GLY A 413 41.19 3.00 30.32
CA GLY A 413 41.85 1.84 30.94
C GLY A 413 41.85 0.57 30.08
N TYR A 414 41.23 0.60 28.90
CA TYR A 414 41.19 -0.53 27.96
C TYR A 414 41.68 -0.11 26.57
N ASP A 415 42.70 -0.82 26.04
CA ASP A 415 43.15 -0.63 24.66
C ASP A 415 42.21 -1.33 23.65
N ARG A 416 41.55 -2.40 24.10
CA ARG A 416 40.50 -3.13 23.38
C ARG A 416 39.34 -3.40 24.32
N CYS A 417 38.12 -3.25 23.83
CA CYS A 417 36.91 -3.49 24.61
C CYS A 417 36.30 -4.85 24.24
N ARG A 418 35.71 -5.53 25.22
CA ARG A 418 34.94 -6.77 25.02
C ARG A 418 33.54 -6.50 24.46
N TYR A 419 33.01 -5.32 24.75
CA TYR A 419 31.71 -4.84 24.27
C TYR A 419 31.84 -3.47 23.61
N LEU A 420 30.91 -3.13 22.73
CA LEU A 420 30.77 -1.81 22.16
C LEU A 420 29.31 -1.36 22.26
N PHE A 421 29.04 -0.24 22.92
CA PHE A 421 27.72 0.33 23.00
C PHE A 421 27.43 1.26 21.82
N PHE A 422 26.36 0.97 21.09
CA PHE A 422 25.86 1.77 19.98
C PHE A 422 24.39 2.19 20.22
N PRO A 423 24.16 3.38 20.80
CA PRO A 423 22.82 3.86 21.13
C PRO A 423 21.98 4.26 19.90
N GLY A 424 22.64 4.59 18.79
CA GLY A 424 22.02 5.10 17.56
C GLY A 424 21.67 6.59 17.60
N CYS A 425 21.57 7.21 16.42
CA CYS A 425 21.54 8.67 16.25
C CYS A 425 20.30 9.39 16.83
N GLN A 426 19.17 8.71 16.99
CA GLN A 426 17.93 9.30 17.52
C GLN A 426 17.91 9.32 19.05
N ALA A 427 18.51 8.33 19.71
CA ALA A 427 18.66 8.34 21.16
C ALA A 427 19.47 9.57 21.62
N LEU A 428 20.57 9.85 20.92
CA LEU A 428 21.42 11.02 21.15
C LEU A 428 20.70 12.35 20.91
N ALA A 429 19.74 12.36 19.99
CA ALA A 429 19.01 13.56 19.61
C ALA A 429 17.89 13.89 20.60
N VAL A 430 17.19 12.86 21.08
CA VAL A 430 15.95 12.99 21.85
C VAL A 430 16.20 12.90 23.35
N SER A 431 17.04 11.97 23.79
CA SER A 431 17.23 11.66 25.21
C SER A 431 18.71 11.37 25.52
N PRO A 432 19.59 12.39 25.40
CA PRO A 432 21.03 12.24 25.62
C PRO A 432 21.37 11.73 27.03
N ASP A 433 20.60 12.15 28.04
CA ASP A 433 20.79 11.71 29.43
C ASP A 433 20.57 10.20 29.59
N THR A 434 19.61 9.62 28.88
CA THR A 434 19.37 8.17 28.86
C THR A 434 20.57 7.43 28.25
N VAL A 435 21.18 7.98 27.21
CA VAL A 435 22.36 7.39 26.58
C VAL A 435 23.56 7.42 27.52
N GLU A 436 23.77 8.55 28.20
CA GLU A 436 24.82 8.68 29.20
C GLU A 436 24.64 7.68 30.35
N ALA A 437 23.43 7.60 30.92
CA ALA A 437 23.11 6.67 31.99
C ALA A 437 23.36 5.22 31.57
N ALA A 438 22.90 4.84 30.37
CA ALA A 438 23.11 3.51 29.82
C ALA A 438 24.60 3.18 29.61
N TYR A 439 25.37 4.11 29.06
CA TYR A 439 26.80 3.88 28.85
C TYR A 439 27.55 3.72 30.19
N ARG A 440 27.23 4.54 31.20
CA ARG A 440 27.84 4.45 32.53
C ARG A 440 27.50 3.13 33.22
N ASP A 441 26.23 2.72 33.21
CA ASP A 441 25.79 1.45 33.80
C ASP A 441 26.49 0.24 33.14
N LEU A 442 26.49 0.18 31.81
CA LEU A 442 27.17 -0.89 31.08
C LEU A 442 28.68 -0.90 31.38
N SER A 443 29.32 0.27 31.43
CA SER A 443 30.76 0.39 31.72
C SER A 443 31.13 -0.03 33.14
N GLU A 444 30.19 0.10 34.09
CA GLU A 444 30.37 -0.27 35.49
C GLU A 444 30.12 -1.77 35.73
N ARG A 445 29.06 -2.32 35.14
CA ARG A 445 28.62 -3.71 35.40
C ARG A 445 29.26 -4.75 34.49
N LEU A 446 29.71 -4.38 33.28
CA LEU A 446 30.34 -5.32 32.35
C LEU A 446 31.86 -5.36 32.52
N SER A 447 32.39 -6.58 32.68
CA SER A 447 33.84 -6.83 32.70
C SER A 447 34.44 -6.83 31.28
N GLY A 448 35.65 -6.28 31.14
CA GLY A 448 36.41 -6.33 29.88
C GLY A 448 36.29 -5.09 28.98
N GLY A 449 35.68 -4.02 29.48
CA GLY A 449 35.60 -2.73 28.81
C GLY A 449 34.45 -2.62 27.82
N VAL A 450 33.80 -1.46 27.79
CA VAL A 450 32.69 -1.09 26.90
C VAL A 450 33.09 0.13 26.07
N GLY A 451 33.38 -0.07 24.79
CA GLY A 451 33.62 1.03 23.86
C GLY A 451 32.32 1.79 23.56
N LEU A 452 32.42 3.04 23.08
CA LEU A 452 31.28 3.86 22.71
C LEU A 452 31.40 4.33 21.26
N ILE A 453 30.35 4.12 20.47
CA ILE A 453 30.16 4.82 19.19
C ILE A 453 28.90 5.67 19.23
N LEU A 454 29.05 6.97 19.06
CA LEU A 454 27.96 7.90 18.76
C LEU A 454 27.95 8.16 17.26
N GLY A 455 26.86 7.78 16.58
CA GLY A 455 26.76 7.94 15.12
C GLY A 455 25.44 7.46 14.54
N CYS A 456 25.36 7.43 13.20
CA CYS A 456 24.21 6.93 12.47
C CYS A 456 24.53 5.62 11.75
N CYS A 457 23.64 4.63 11.82
CA CYS A 457 23.80 3.33 11.16
C CYS A 457 23.59 3.35 9.63
N GLY A 458 23.25 4.49 9.03
CA GLY A 458 23.00 4.59 7.58
C GLY A 458 21.55 4.27 7.15
N ALA A 459 20.64 3.99 8.09
CA ALA A 459 19.24 3.69 7.80
C ALA A 459 18.54 4.80 6.97
N LEU A 460 18.85 6.08 7.24
CA LEU A 460 18.24 7.20 6.51
C LEU A 460 18.67 7.17 5.04
N SER A 461 19.97 6.99 4.76
CA SER A 461 20.46 6.83 3.39
C SER A 461 19.88 5.61 2.69
N GLN A 462 19.76 4.48 3.37
CA GLN A 462 19.12 3.30 2.81
C GLN A 462 17.68 3.61 2.41
N TRP A 463 16.88 4.19 3.32
CA TRP A 463 15.49 4.60 3.04
C TRP A 463 15.38 5.62 1.89
N ALA A 464 16.44 6.39 1.64
CA ALA A 464 16.51 7.37 0.56
C ALA A 464 16.70 6.73 -0.82
N GLY A 465 17.15 5.47 -0.86
CA GLY A 465 17.73 4.87 -2.06
C GLY A 465 19.19 5.28 -2.32
N ARG A 466 19.85 5.95 -1.36
CA ARG A 466 21.26 6.38 -1.44
C ARG A 466 22.19 5.31 -0.88
N GLU A 467 22.34 4.21 -1.64
CA GLU A 467 23.22 3.09 -1.24
C GLU A 467 24.68 3.55 -1.06
N ASP A 468 25.13 4.51 -1.85
CA ASP A 468 26.45 5.15 -1.72
C ASP A 468 26.67 5.72 -0.31
N MET A 469 25.75 6.54 0.18
CA MET A 469 25.85 7.13 1.52
C MET A 469 25.58 6.12 2.65
N ALA A 470 24.81 5.05 2.35
CA ALA A 470 24.57 3.98 3.31
C ALA A 470 25.84 3.16 3.55
N GLU A 471 26.58 2.82 2.49
CA GLU A 471 27.88 2.15 2.60
C GLU A 471 28.91 3.01 3.34
N GLU A 472 28.99 4.31 3.05
CA GLU A 472 29.89 5.23 3.76
C GLU A 472 29.63 5.24 5.29
N ALA A 473 28.36 5.22 5.69
CA ALA A 473 27.97 5.18 7.09
C ALA A 473 28.40 3.86 7.77
N LEU A 474 28.17 2.73 7.08
CA LEU A 474 28.54 1.41 7.59
C LEU A 474 30.05 1.24 7.67
N GLU A 475 30.80 1.70 6.68
CA GLU A 475 32.25 1.59 6.69
C GLU A 475 32.87 2.42 7.81
N LYS A 476 32.30 3.60 8.09
CA LYS A 476 32.74 4.41 9.24
C LYS A 476 32.53 3.70 10.58
N ILE A 477 31.38 3.02 10.75
CA ILE A 477 31.12 2.19 11.94
C ILE A 477 32.07 0.99 11.98
N ARG A 478 32.26 0.30 10.84
CA ARG A 478 33.13 -0.87 10.72
C ARG A 478 34.59 -0.54 11.07
N SER A 479 35.12 0.59 10.59
CA SER A 479 36.48 1.04 10.91
C SER A 479 36.63 1.26 12.41
N ALA A 480 35.71 2.02 13.03
CA ALA A 480 35.74 2.27 14.47
C ALA A 480 35.60 0.97 15.30
N TRP A 481 34.73 0.06 14.88
CA TRP A 481 34.55 -1.24 15.51
C TRP A 481 35.81 -2.12 15.44
N LYS A 482 36.51 -2.13 14.30
CA LYS A 482 37.79 -2.83 14.13
C LYS A 482 38.87 -2.25 15.03
N GLU A 483 38.98 -0.93 15.11
CA GLU A 483 39.91 -0.23 16.01
C GLU A 483 39.67 -0.56 17.49
N MET A 484 38.41 -0.80 17.87
CA MET A 484 38.03 -1.19 19.24
C MET A 484 38.12 -2.70 19.53
N GLY A 485 38.56 -3.50 18.55
CA GLY A 485 38.92 -4.89 18.75
C GLY A 485 37.91 -5.92 18.29
N GLU A 486 37.01 -5.59 17.36
CA GLU A 486 36.07 -6.54 16.70
C GLU A 486 35.17 -7.28 17.71
N THR A 487 34.54 -6.49 18.58
CA THR A 487 33.76 -6.91 19.75
C THR A 487 32.27 -7.14 19.45
N GLU A 488 31.54 -7.76 20.37
CA GLU A 488 30.06 -7.72 20.33
C GLU A 488 29.54 -6.28 20.48
N VAL A 489 28.56 -5.90 19.64
CA VAL A 489 27.94 -4.57 19.66
C VAL A 489 26.57 -4.64 20.37
N ILE A 490 26.45 -3.90 21.46
CA ILE A 490 25.22 -3.71 22.22
C ILE A 490 24.46 -2.52 21.63
N CYS A 491 23.34 -2.78 20.97
CA CYS A 491 22.51 -1.75 20.35
C CYS A 491 21.32 -1.34 21.24
N ALA A 492 20.99 -0.05 21.26
CA ALA A 492 19.78 0.47 21.93
C ALA A 492 18.60 0.75 20.98
N CYS A 493 18.74 0.42 19.69
CA CYS A 493 17.74 0.73 18.68
C CYS A 493 17.51 -0.48 17.75
N PRO A 494 16.27 -0.95 17.59
CA PRO A 494 15.96 -2.12 16.77
C PRO A 494 16.28 -1.88 15.29
N THR A 495 16.10 -0.66 14.78
CA THR A 495 16.50 -0.33 13.40
C THR A 495 18.02 -0.43 13.23
N CYS A 496 18.80 0.05 14.20
CA CYS A 496 20.26 -0.08 14.15
C CYS A 496 20.68 -1.55 14.19
N MET A 497 20.05 -2.36 15.04
CA MET A 497 20.29 -3.79 15.09
C MET A 497 20.04 -4.46 13.75
N LYS A 498 18.87 -4.20 13.16
CA LYS A 498 18.50 -4.76 11.85
C LYS A 498 19.52 -4.41 10.78
N ILE A 499 19.89 -3.13 10.67
CA ILE A 499 20.84 -2.66 9.65
C ILE A 499 22.21 -3.31 9.81
N LEU A 500 22.73 -3.35 11.03
CA LEU A 500 24.04 -3.93 11.29
C LEU A 500 24.02 -5.46 11.06
N LYS A 501 22.99 -6.18 11.52
CA LYS A 501 22.84 -7.63 11.30
C LYS A 501 22.68 -7.99 9.82
N GLU A 502 21.92 -7.22 9.05
CA GLU A 502 21.63 -7.55 7.65
C GLU A 502 22.74 -7.11 6.68
N ARG A 503 23.54 -6.09 7.02
CA ARG A 503 24.48 -5.46 6.08
C ARG A 503 25.94 -5.50 6.51
N THR A 504 26.24 -6.04 7.68
CA THR A 504 27.61 -6.17 8.18
C THR A 504 27.85 -7.52 8.83
N GLU A 505 29.11 -7.82 9.07
CA GLU A 505 29.61 -8.99 9.78
C GLU A 505 29.57 -8.84 11.32
N ILE A 506 29.14 -7.68 11.80
CA ILE A 506 29.25 -7.29 13.21
C ILE A 506 28.27 -8.13 14.06
N PRO A 507 28.75 -8.81 15.12
CA PRO A 507 27.87 -9.48 16.08
C PRO A 507 27.10 -8.43 16.90
N VAL A 508 25.77 -8.54 16.93
CA VAL A 508 24.88 -7.53 17.52
C VAL A 508 23.87 -8.14 18.48
N THR A 509 23.80 -7.56 19.67
CA THR A 509 22.84 -7.90 20.74
C THR A 509 22.10 -6.64 21.20
N GLY A 510 20.84 -6.80 21.63
CA GLY A 510 20.03 -5.69 22.14
C GLY A 510 20.38 -5.37 23.59
N ILE A 511 20.43 -4.09 23.96
CA ILE A 511 20.72 -3.67 25.33
C ILE A 511 19.74 -4.26 26.35
N TRP A 512 18.46 -4.42 25.99
CA TRP A 512 17.43 -5.01 26.87
C TRP A 512 17.77 -6.46 27.26
N GLN A 513 18.35 -7.24 26.37
CA GLN A 513 18.80 -8.60 26.68
C GLN A 513 19.96 -8.55 27.68
N VAL A 514 20.95 -7.70 27.44
CA VAL A 514 22.10 -7.53 28.33
C VAL A 514 21.66 -7.09 29.73
N LEU A 515 20.74 -6.13 29.82
CA LEU A 515 20.22 -5.64 31.11
C LEU A 515 19.40 -6.71 31.85
N LEU A 516 18.65 -7.54 31.13
CA LEU A 516 17.97 -8.71 31.72
C LEU A 516 18.97 -9.71 32.32
N GLU A 517 20.05 -10.01 31.60
CA GLU A 517 21.09 -10.96 32.04
C GLU A 517 21.87 -10.42 33.25
N LEU A 518 22.13 -9.12 33.29
CA LEU A 518 22.79 -8.46 34.43
C LEU A 518 21.87 -8.31 35.65
N GLY A 519 20.56 -8.51 35.49
CA GLY A 519 19.54 -8.23 36.49
C GLY A 519 19.14 -6.76 36.50
N ILE A 520 17.85 -6.51 36.74
CA ILE A 520 17.27 -5.18 36.90
C ILE A 520 16.20 -5.21 38.00
N ASP A 521 16.13 -4.14 38.78
CA ASP A 521 15.09 -3.97 39.79
C ASP A 521 13.81 -3.40 39.15
N PRO A 522 12.62 -3.75 39.67
CA PRO A 522 11.38 -3.08 39.27
C PRO A 522 11.43 -1.58 39.58
N VAL A 523 11.05 -0.75 38.62
CA VAL A 523 11.08 0.72 38.71
C VAL A 523 9.68 1.35 38.67
N THR A 524 8.66 0.58 38.29
CA THR A 524 7.28 1.05 38.16
C THR A 524 6.29 -0.10 38.40
N GLU A 525 5.02 0.23 38.62
CA GLU A 525 3.90 -0.72 38.66
C GLU A 525 2.81 -0.33 37.62
N GLU A 526 3.12 0.60 36.72
CA GLU A 526 2.15 1.14 35.76
C GLU A 526 1.75 0.14 34.66
N THR A 527 0.52 0.27 34.20
CA THR A 527 0.04 -0.40 32.98
C THR A 527 0.50 0.35 31.74
N VAL A 528 1.08 -0.36 30.78
CA VAL A 528 1.60 0.22 29.53
C VAL A 528 1.15 -0.58 28.31
N ALA A 529 0.83 0.12 27.24
CA ALA A 529 0.56 -0.47 25.94
C ALA A 529 1.83 -0.49 25.09
N ILE A 530 2.20 -1.64 24.54
CA ILE A 530 3.43 -1.74 23.74
C ILE A 530 3.22 -1.24 22.31
N GLN A 531 4.07 -0.30 21.89
CA GLN A 531 4.26 0.06 20.49
C GLN A 531 5.52 -0.65 19.98
N ASP A 532 5.30 -1.79 19.31
CA ASP A 532 6.38 -2.51 18.62
C ASP A 532 6.93 -1.65 17.47
N ALA A 533 8.26 -1.52 17.42
CA ALA A 533 8.95 -0.70 16.44
C ALA A 533 9.14 -1.48 15.12
N CYS A 534 9.01 -0.80 13.98
CA CYS A 534 9.15 -1.46 12.67
C CYS A 534 10.53 -2.11 12.43
N GLY A 535 11.57 -1.65 13.13
CA GLY A 535 12.90 -2.27 13.09
C GLY A 535 12.96 -3.69 13.63
N ALA A 536 11.99 -4.10 14.48
CA ALA A 536 11.89 -5.45 15.04
C ALA A 536 10.75 -6.27 14.41
N ARG A 537 10.17 -5.82 13.28
CA ARG A 537 9.13 -6.59 12.58
C ARG A 537 9.73 -7.86 11.96
N GLY A 538 9.13 -9.01 12.25
CA GLY A 538 9.65 -10.35 11.92
C GLY A 538 10.74 -10.85 12.87
N ASP A 539 11.12 -10.06 13.87
CA ASP A 539 12.06 -10.43 14.93
C ASP A 539 11.28 -10.66 16.24
N HIS A 540 10.61 -11.83 16.30
CA HIS A 540 9.81 -12.22 17.46
C HIS A 540 10.66 -12.36 18.74
N GLU A 541 11.94 -12.73 18.60
CA GLU A 541 12.86 -12.80 19.74
C GLU A 541 13.03 -11.42 20.39
N THR A 542 13.33 -10.38 19.61
CA THR A 542 13.40 -9.01 20.14
C THR A 542 12.05 -8.58 20.74
N GLN A 543 10.92 -8.88 20.09
CA GLN A 543 9.59 -8.52 20.58
C GLN A 543 9.26 -9.18 21.94
N ASP A 544 9.64 -10.43 22.12
CA ASP A 544 9.47 -11.18 23.37
C ASP A 544 10.42 -10.67 24.46
N GLN A 545 11.68 -10.38 24.11
CA GLN A 545 12.65 -9.80 25.03
C GLN A 545 12.19 -8.44 25.57
N ILE A 546 11.57 -7.60 24.73
CA ILE A 546 11.01 -6.32 25.18
C ILE A 546 9.88 -6.52 26.18
N ARG A 547 8.99 -7.48 25.94
CA ARG A 547 7.90 -7.83 26.88
C ARG A 547 8.47 -8.34 28.20
N ALA A 548 9.47 -9.22 28.15
CA ALA A 548 10.17 -9.72 29.33
C ALA A 548 10.88 -8.59 30.09
N PHE A 549 11.54 -7.67 29.39
CA PHE A 549 12.21 -6.53 30.01
C PHE A 549 11.21 -5.54 30.63
N ALA A 550 10.09 -5.26 29.96
CA ALA A 550 9.01 -4.46 30.54
C ALA A 550 8.44 -5.09 31.82
N ALA A 551 8.24 -6.41 31.83
CA ALA A 551 7.79 -7.13 33.03
C ALA A 551 8.85 -7.08 34.15
N ALA A 552 10.13 -7.20 33.83
CA ALA A 552 11.23 -7.09 34.81
C ALA A 552 11.33 -5.68 35.42
N LEU A 553 10.98 -4.64 34.65
CA LEU A 553 10.84 -3.26 35.14
C LEU A 553 9.59 -3.04 36.02
N GLY A 554 8.72 -4.06 36.15
CA GLY A 554 7.49 -4.03 36.95
C GLY A 554 6.25 -3.54 36.19
N CYS A 555 6.33 -3.32 34.87
CA CYS A 555 5.18 -2.90 34.08
C CYS A 555 4.13 -4.00 33.93
N GLN A 556 2.86 -3.61 33.91
CA GLN A 556 1.76 -4.46 33.45
C GLN A 556 1.50 -4.19 31.97
N THR A 557 1.80 -5.14 31.09
CA THR A 557 1.68 -4.92 29.64
C THR A 557 0.28 -5.22 29.12
N GLU A 558 -0.30 -4.29 28.37
CA GLU A 558 -1.56 -4.47 27.63
C GLU A 558 -1.28 -4.57 26.12
N GLU A 559 -1.84 -5.60 25.48
CA GLU A 559 -1.81 -5.73 24.03
C GLU A 559 -2.98 -4.95 23.40
N ILE A 560 -2.65 -4.00 22.54
CA ILE A 560 -3.61 -3.11 21.89
C ILE A 560 -3.82 -3.50 20.41
N PRO A 561 -4.94 -3.10 19.76
CA PRO A 561 -5.20 -3.44 18.36
C PRO A 561 -4.01 -3.14 17.45
N PHE A 562 -3.69 -4.05 16.53
CA PHE A 562 -2.47 -3.98 15.70
C PHE A 562 -1.20 -3.98 16.56
N SER A 563 -0.84 -5.09 17.19
CA SER A 563 0.43 -5.25 17.94
C SER A 563 1.41 -6.18 17.24
N GLY A 564 2.63 -6.29 17.77
CA GLY A 564 3.71 -7.11 17.22
C GLY A 564 3.98 -6.76 15.75
N ASP A 565 3.96 -7.78 14.90
CA ASP A 565 4.15 -7.66 13.46
C ASP A 565 3.04 -6.93 12.71
N LEU A 566 1.95 -6.55 13.38
CA LEU A 566 0.90 -5.69 12.82
C LEU A 566 0.98 -4.26 13.33
N SER A 567 1.90 -3.94 14.25
CA SER A 567 2.09 -2.60 14.81
C SER A 567 2.17 -1.52 13.74
N PRO A 568 1.38 -0.43 13.83
CA PRO A 568 1.37 0.63 12.82
C PRO A 568 2.64 1.47 12.88
N CYS A 569 2.93 2.15 11.77
CA CYS A 569 4.09 3.06 11.73
C CYS A 569 3.81 4.36 12.50
N CYS A 570 4.81 4.86 13.23
CA CYS A 570 4.79 6.18 13.88
C CYS A 570 4.99 7.36 12.91
N GLY A 571 5.28 7.10 11.63
CA GLY A 571 5.50 8.13 10.61
C GLY A 571 6.91 8.71 10.52
N TYR A 572 7.87 8.23 11.32
CA TYR A 572 9.28 8.68 11.24
C TYR A 572 10.08 8.00 10.13
N GLY A 573 9.97 6.67 10.05
CA GLY A 573 10.76 5.80 9.18
C GLY A 573 10.56 6.10 7.70
N GLY A 574 11.43 5.56 6.85
CA GLY A 574 11.39 5.86 5.41
C GLY A 574 11.62 7.34 5.07
N MET A 575 12.05 8.15 6.06
CA MET A 575 12.14 9.62 6.03
C MET A 575 10.83 10.35 5.71
N VAL A 576 9.68 9.72 5.97
CA VAL A 576 8.38 10.36 5.71
C VAL A 576 8.20 11.63 6.56
N ARG A 577 8.77 11.69 7.77
CA ARG A 577 8.76 12.90 8.60
C ARG A 577 9.30 14.14 7.87
N PHE A 578 10.27 13.96 6.96
CA PHE A 578 10.87 15.06 6.19
C PHE A 578 10.25 15.19 4.79
N ALA A 579 9.98 14.05 4.14
CA ALA A 579 9.47 14.03 2.76
C ALA A 579 7.98 14.39 2.66
N ASN A 580 7.19 14.03 3.67
CA ASN A 580 5.75 14.28 3.74
C ASN A 580 5.28 14.41 5.21
N PRO A 581 5.50 15.58 5.85
CA PRO A 581 5.17 15.82 7.25
C PRO A 581 3.69 15.57 7.59
N GLU A 582 2.77 15.94 6.70
CA GLU A 582 1.32 15.73 6.90
C GLU A 582 0.99 14.24 7.02
N MET A 583 1.54 13.40 6.13
CA MET A 583 1.38 11.96 6.22
C MET A 583 2.02 11.39 7.49
N SER A 584 3.17 11.92 7.90
CA SER A 584 3.85 11.54 9.14
C SER A 584 2.95 11.80 10.37
N GLU A 585 2.30 12.97 10.43
CA GLU A 585 1.38 13.35 11.50
C GLU A 585 0.12 12.48 11.53
N LYS A 586 -0.48 12.19 10.37
CA LYS A 586 -1.63 11.27 10.27
C LYS A 586 -1.28 9.87 10.80
N LYS A 587 -0.09 9.36 10.47
CA LYS A 587 0.40 8.06 10.97
C LYS A 587 0.65 8.05 12.47
N ALA A 588 1.32 9.08 12.98
CA ALA A 588 1.57 9.22 14.42
C ALA A 588 0.25 9.29 15.19
N SER A 589 -0.73 10.07 14.70
CA SER A 589 -2.06 10.20 15.30
C SER A 589 -2.83 8.87 15.30
N PHE A 590 -2.79 8.11 14.20
CA PHE A 590 -3.41 6.79 14.14
C PHE A 590 -2.74 5.80 15.11
N ALA A 591 -1.42 5.78 15.17
CA ALA A 591 -0.68 4.88 16.06
C ALA A 591 -0.93 5.22 17.54
N ALA A 592 -0.95 6.51 17.89
CA ALA A 592 -1.25 7.04 19.22
C ALA A 592 -2.70 6.78 19.65
N GLY A 593 -3.67 6.99 18.74
CA GLY A 593 -5.09 6.90 19.03
C GLY A 593 -5.64 5.48 19.29
N ARG A 594 -4.78 4.46 19.32
CA ARG A 594 -5.17 3.06 19.60
C ARG A 594 -5.41 2.80 21.08
N THR A 595 -4.92 3.67 21.95
CA THR A 595 -5.09 3.59 23.39
C THR A 595 -5.14 4.98 24.00
N SER A 596 -5.77 5.11 25.16
CA SER A 596 -5.70 6.31 26.00
C SER A 596 -4.65 6.19 27.12
N GLY A 597 -4.04 5.01 27.28
CA GLY A 597 -3.00 4.75 28.28
C GLY A 597 -1.60 5.15 27.83
N LYS A 598 -0.62 4.94 28.73
CA LYS A 598 0.79 5.18 28.43
C LYS A 598 1.30 4.19 27.40
N ILE A 599 1.99 4.69 26.38
CA ILE A 599 2.60 3.89 25.31
C ILE A 599 4.09 3.66 25.63
N LEU A 600 4.48 2.40 25.76
CA LEU A 600 5.87 1.98 25.90
C LEU A 600 6.43 1.60 24.53
N THR A 601 7.59 2.14 24.16
CA THR A 601 8.30 1.75 22.94
C THR A 601 9.79 1.61 23.20
N TYR A 602 10.49 0.91 22.31
CA TYR A 602 11.93 0.68 22.36
C TYR A 602 12.63 1.25 21.11
N CYS A 603 11.98 2.24 20.49
CA CYS A 603 12.55 3.04 19.42
C CYS A 603 12.35 4.52 19.74
N MET A 604 13.44 5.25 19.93
CA MET A 604 13.39 6.66 20.31
C MET A 604 12.66 7.55 19.30
N ALA A 605 12.71 7.19 18.00
CA ALA A 605 11.93 7.89 16.98
C ALA A 605 10.42 7.65 17.11
N CYS A 606 9.99 6.45 17.54
CA CYS A 606 8.58 6.19 17.84
C CYS A 606 8.15 6.97 19.08
N ARG A 607 8.98 6.97 20.14
CA ARG A 607 8.74 7.73 21.37
C ARG A 607 8.46 9.20 21.04
N ASP A 608 9.38 9.82 20.31
CA ASP A 608 9.33 11.23 19.88
C ASP A 608 8.09 11.54 19.03
N GLN A 609 7.81 10.76 17.99
CA GLN A 609 6.66 10.98 17.11
C GLN A 609 5.31 10.84 17.82
N LEU A 610 5.16 9.83 18.69
CA LEU A 610 3.92 9.62 19.42
C LEU A 610 3.69 10.73 20.46
N THR A 611 4.75 11.21 21.10
CA THR A 611 4.67 12.38 22.00
C THR A 611 4.22 13.63 21.23
N ARG A 612 4.75 13.85 20.01
CA ARG A 612 4.31 14.95 19.13
C ARG A 612 2.84 14.85 18.72
N ALA A 613 2.30 13.64 18.64
CA ALA A 613 0.88 13.40 18.39
C ALA A 613 0.00 13.53 19.66
N GLY A 614 0.60 13.87 20.82
CA GLY A 614 -0.11 14.09 22.08
C GLY A 614 -0.29 12.85 22.96
N ALA A 615 0.32 11.71 22.62
CA ALA A 615 0.30 10.54 23.50
C ALA A 615 1.30 10.65 24.65
N ASP A 616 0.94 10.11 25.82
CA ASP A 616 1.89 9.80 26.89
C ASP A 616 2.75 8.61 26.44
N SER A 617 3.97 8.89 26.00
CA SER A 617 4.84 7.93 25.33
C SER A 617 6.24 7.96 25.95
N VAL A 618 6.75 6.79 26.31
CA VAL A 618 8.05 6.63 26.98
C VAL A 618 8.90 5.58 26.28
N HIS A 619 10.21 5.85 26.21
CA HIS A 619 11.17 4.84 25.77
C HIS A 619 11.47 3.87 26.91
N ILE A 620 11.61 2.57 26.62
CA ILE A 620 11.87 1.55 27.65
C ILE A 620 13.13 1.82 28.47
N LEU A 621 14.16 2.45 27.87
CA LEU A 621 15.36 2.86 28.59
C LEU A 621 15.19 4.16 29.38
N GLU A 622 14.31 5.07 28.96
CA GLU A 622 13.97 6.26 29.78
C GLU A 622 13.30 5.82 31.08
N LEU A 623 12.50 4.75 31.01
CA LEU A 623 11.90 4.12 32.17
C LEU A 623 12.95 3.38 33.02
N ALA A 624 13.77 2.53 32.42
CA ALA A 624 14.78 1.73 33.12
C ALA A 624 15.79 2.58 33.90
N TYR A 625 16.20 3.73 33.35
CA TYR A 625 17.17 4.62 33.99
C TYR A 625 16.54 5.79 34.75
N GLY A 626 15.21 5.87 34.82
CA GLY A 626 14.50 6.92 35.56
C GLY A 626 14.77 8.35 35.07
N THR A 627 15.27 8.52 33.84
CA THR A 627 15.48 9.84 33.23
C THR A 627 14.16 10.50 32.85
N GLY A 628 13.11 9.69 32.68
CA GLY A 628 11.77 10.11 32.30
C GLY A 628 11.69 10.65 30.86
N PRO A 629 10.47 10.81 30.32
CA PRO A 629 10.31 11.41 29.01
C PRO A 629 10.50 12.94 29.10
N GLY A 630 11.66 13.44 28.67
CA GLY A 630 11.91 14.88 28.47
C GLY A 630 11.04 15.49 27.35
N PRO A 631 11.00 16.84 27.23
CA PRO A 631 10.29 17.53 26.17
C PRO A 631 10.85 17.14 24.80
N VAL A 632 9.96 17.10 23.81
CA VAL A 632 10.33 16.75 22.43
C VAL A 632 11.22 17.85 21.83
N PRO A 633 12.47 17.56 21.44
CA PRO A 633 13.36 18.57 20.90
C PRO A 633 13.01 18.94 19.45
N ASP A 634 13.07 20.23 19.15
CA ASP A 634 13.09 20.75 17.78
C ASP A 634 14.34 20.30 17.01
N LEU A 635 14.36 20.52 15.70
CA LEU A 635 15.45 20.07 14.81
C LEU A 635 16.82 20.64 15.19
N SER A 636 16.89 21.87 15.69
CA SER A 636 18.15 22.50 16.15
C SER A 636 18.61 21.90 17.47
N GLN A 637 17.68 21.73 18.41
CA GLN A 637 17.93 21.14 19.72
C GLN A 637 18.42 19.70 19.59
N ARG A 638 17.92 18.94 18.62
CA ARG A 638 18.43 17.59 18.30
C ARG A 638 19.92 17.57 17.97
N ARG A 639 20.41 18.49 17.12
CA ARG A 639 21.85 18.57 16.82
C ARG A 639 22.65 19.04 18.03
N ALA A 640 22.14 20.05 18.74
CA ALA A 640 22.76 20.55 19.96
C ALA A 640 22.88 19.45 21.03
N ASN A 641 21.87 18.60 21.21
CA ASN A 641 21.88 17.48 22.15
C ASN A 641 23.02 16.49 21.84
N ARG A 642 23.20 16.13 20.56
CA ARG A 642 24.28 15.23 20.14
C ARG A 642 25.66 15.81 20.44
N LEU A 643 25.87 17.09 20.14
CA LEU A 643 27.13 17.78 20.43
C LEU A 643 27.36 17.90 21.93
N LYS A 644 26.38 18.38 22.70
CA LYS A 644 26.48 18.52 24.15
C LYS A 644 26.82 17.20 24.83
N LEU A 645 26.18 16.11 24.43
CA LEU A 645 26.49 14.79 24.98
C LEU A 645 27.92 14.36 24.62
N LYS A 646 28.30 14.47 23.33
CA LYS A 646 29.66 14.17 22.89
C LYS A 646 30.69 14.98 23.69
N GLU A 647 30.47 16.28 23.81
CA GLU A 647 31.35 17.20 24.52
C GLU A 647 31.49 16.81 25.99
N LYS A 648 30.35 16.63 26.66
CA LYS A 648 30.31 16.24 28.07
C LYS A 648 31.06 14.94 28.33
N LEU A 649 30.86 13.91 27.50
CA LEU A 649 31.54 12.63 27.69
C LEU A 649 33.05 12.74 27.41
N LEU A 650 33.47 13.49 26.39
CA LEU A 650 34.88 13.77 26.11
C LEU A 650 35.57 14.46 27.30
N GLU A 651 34.94 15.47 27.89
CA GLU A 651 35.47 16.18 29.06
C GLU A 651 35.47 15.32 30.32
N GLU A 652 34.37 14.63 30.62
CA GLU A 652 34.19 13.93 31.88
C GLU A 652 34.87 12.55 31.92
N ILE A 653 34.84 11.80 30.81
CA ILE A 653 35.32 10.42 30.75
C ILE A 653 36.73 10.36 30.17
N TRP A 654 36.99 11.04 29.04
CA TRP A 654 38.27 10.99 28.34
C TRP A 654 39.22 12.15 28.68
N LYS A 655 38.76 13.14 29.45
CA LYS A 655 39.53 14.33 29.86
C LYS A 655 40.11 15.11 28.67
N GLU A 656 39.39 15.12 27.55
CA GLU A 656 39.74 15.88 26.34
C GLU A 656 39.17 17.31 26.45
N GLU A 657 40.02 18.33 26.28
CA GLU A 657 39.57 19.73 26.27
C GLU A 657 38.92 20.09 24.92
N ILE A 658 37.74 20.71 24.96
CA ILE A 658 37.04 21.16 23.76
C ILE A 658 37.02 22.69 23.71
N ARG A 659 37.53 23.24 22.61
CA ARG A 659 37.49 24.69 22.37
C ARG A 659 36.16 25.06 21.70
N ARG A 660 35.45 26.03 22.28
CA ARG A 660 34.25 26.63 21.69
C ARG A 660 34.60 27.89 20.91
N GLU A 661 34.12 27.98 19.68
CA GLU A 661 34.03 29.28 19.00
C GLU A 661 32.86 30.06 19.62
N ILE A 662 33.15 31.25 20.14
CA ILE A 662 32.14 32.12 20.72
C ILE A 662 31.64 33.06 19.62
N MET A 663 30.41 32.83 19.17
CA MET A 663 29.65 33.77 18.33
C MET A 663 28.97 34.84 19.18
N LEU A 664 28.63 35.97 18.56
CA LEU A 664 27.71 36.92 19.16
C LEU A 664 26.35 36.23 19.43
N PRO A 665 25.68 36.53 20.56
CA PRO A 665 24.38 35.96 20.87
C PRO A 665 23.33 36.23 19.76
N VAL A 666 22.60 35.19 19.39
CA VAL A 666 21.47 35.28 18.45
C VAL A 666 20.16 35.10 19.24
N PHE A 667 19.30 36.11 19.17
CA PHE A 667 17.97 36.13 19.75
C PHE A 667 16.92 35.94 18.66
N TYR A 668 15.76 35.40 19.01
CA TYR A 668 14.68 35.12 18.07
C TYR A 668 13.38 35.81 18.52
N GLU A 669 12.69 36.45 17.57
CA GLU A 669 11.35 37.00 17.79
C GLU A 669 10.33 35.88 18.05
N ASN A 670 9.24 36.20 18.77
CA ASN A 670 8.22 35.21 19.09
C ASN A 670 7.66 34.53 17.82
N GLY A 671 7.69 33.20 17.80
CA GLY A 671 7.23 32.36 16.68
C GLY A 671 8.26 32.10 15.57
N ALA A 672 9.42 32.78 15.57
CA ALA A 672 10.44 32.58 14.54
C ALA A 672 11.05 31.16 14.60
N GLU A 673 11.31 30.65 15.80
CA GLU A 673 11.86 29.30 16.00
C GLU A 673 10.88 28.20 15.52
N GLU A 674 9.58 28.37 15.79
CA GLU A 674 8.54 27.45 15.32
C GLU A 674 8.36 27.47 13.80
N GLU A 675 8.49 28.64 13.18
CA GLU A 675 8.50 28.77 11.72
C GLU A 675 9.74 28.09 11.10
N MET A 676 10.91 28.29 11.71
CA MET A 676 12.16 27.65 11.29
C MET A 676 12.09 26.13 11.40
N ASP A 677 11.59 25.58 12.52
CA ASP A 677 11.44 24.12 12.70
C ASP A 677 10.50 23.53 11.62
N ARG A 678 9.36 24.18 11.36
CA ARG A 678 8.44 23.77 10.29
C ARG A 678 9.05 23.84 8.90
N ARG A 679 9.99 24.77 8.67
CA ARG A 679 10.71 24.92 7.40
C ARG A 679 12.01 24.13 7.32
N MET A 680 12.33 23.34 8.36
CA MET A 680 13.58 22.59 8.45
C MET A 680 14.83 23.48 8.33
N ILE A 681 14.79 24.66 8.96
CA ILE A 681 15.91 25.61 9.04
C ILE A 681 16.48 25.54 10.46
N LEU A 682 17.79 25.30 10.57
CA LEU A 682 18.47 25.15 11.84
C LEU A 682 19.02 26.49 12.34
N LYS A 683 19.19 26.61 13.66
CA LYS A 683 19.93 27.74 14.27
C LYS A 683 21.35 27.83 13.71
N SER A 684 22.01 26.70 13.44
CA SER A 684 23.32 26.67 12.79
C SER A 684 23.32 27.23 11.36
N ASP A 685 22.20 27.10 10.63
CA ASP A 685 22.07 27.67 9.29
C ASP A 685 21.95 29.20 9.38
N VAL A 686 21.18 29.69 10.36
CA VAL A 686 21.06 31.12 10.68
C VAL A 686 22.42 31.70 11.07
N GLU A 687 23.12 31.02 11.97
CA GLU A 687 24.47 31.40 12.41
C GLU A 687 25.45 31.46 11.24
N ALA A 688 25.42 30.49 10.33
CA ALA A 688 26.28 30.49 9.14
C ALA A 688 25.98 31.68 8.20
N VAL A 689 24.71 32.06 8.04
CA VAL A 689 24.32 33.25 7.26
C VAL A 689 24.82 34.53 7.96
N LEU A 690 24.67 34.63 9.28
CA LEU A 690 25.14 35.78 10.03
C LEU A 690 26.67 35.90 10.01
N LYS A 691 27.42 34.79 10.11
CA LYS A 691 28.88 34.77 9.91
C LYS A 691 29.28 35.24 8.52
N ALA A 692 28.55 34.81 7.48
CA ALA A 692 28.80 35.25 6.11
C ALA A 692 28.55 36.76 5.97
N TYR A 693 27.48 37.26 6.58
CA TYR A 693 27.17 38.68 6.66
C TYR A 693 28.24 39.49 7.41
N GLU A 694 28.72 39.02 8.57
CA GLU A 694 29.82 39.67 9.30
C GLU A 694 31.08 39.81 8.45
N ALA A 695 31.35 38.83 7.58
CA ALA A 695 32.51 38.83 6.70
C ALA A 695 32.34 39.70 5.45
N SER A 696 31.14 39.76 4.87
CA SER A 696 30.90 40.45 3.59
C SER A 696 30.30 41.85 3.74
N GLY A 697 29.51 42.09 4.79
CA GLY A 697 28.64 43.26 4.94
C GLY A 697 27.44 43.28 3.98
N GLU A 698 27.20 42.21 3.22
CA GLU A 698 26.16 42.17 2.20
C GLU A 698 24.79 41.82 2.80
N ALA A 699 23.86 42.78 2.78
CA ALA A 699 22.46 42.58 3.14
C ALA A 699 21.53 43.48 2.34
N VAL A 700 20.27 43.07 2.25
CA VAL A 700 19.17 43.88 1.69
C VAL A 700 18.37 44.49 2.83
N GLU A 701 18.21 45.81 2.83
CA GLU A 701 17.36 46.50 3.80
C GLU A 701 15.90 46.48 3.36
N ASP A 702 14.99 46.17 4.29
CA ASP A 702 13.55 46.38 4.09
C ASP A 702 13.16 47.75 4.66
N PRO A 703 12.83 48.74 3.81
CA PRO A 703 12.57 50.10 4.26
C PRO A 703 11.25 50.24 5.06
N GLU A 704 10.30 49.30 4.91
CA GLU A 704 9.03 49.36 5.63
C GLU A 704 9.18 48.81 7.06
N LYS A 705 9.97 47.73 7.21
CA LYS A 705 10.13 47.02 8.48
C LYS A 705 11.42 47.35 9.20
N GLY A 706 12.40 47.98 8.55
CA GLY A 706 13.69 48.36 9.14
C GLY A 706 14.52 47.17 9.62
N TRP A 707 14.37 45.99 9.02
CA TRP A 707 15.25 44.83 9.24
C TRP A 707 16.19 44.64 8.04
N LEU A 708 17.27 43.90 8.24
CA LEU A 708 18.20 43.46 7.20
C LEU A 708 17.87 42.02 6.80
N ALA A 709 18.12 41.69 5.53
CA ALA A 709 18.04 40.34 5.01
C ALA A 709 19.37 39.96 4.36
N ALA A 710 20.10 39.01 4.98
CA ALA A 710 21.32 38.45 4.41
C ALA A 710 21.07 37.03 3.92
N SER A 711 21.94 36.55 3.02
CA SER A 711 21.86 35.20 2.51
C SER A 711 23.21 34.52 2.44
N ALA A 712 23.22 33.19 2.61
CA ALA A 712 24.38 32.37 2.37
C ALA A 712 23.96 31.03 1.75
N ARG A 713 24.76 30.53 0.81
CA ARG A 713 24.58 29.21 0.23
C ARG A 713 25.37 28.18 1.03
N ILE A 714 24.67 27.28 1.70
CA ILE A 714 25.22 26.19 2.52
C ILE A 714 24.94 24.88 1.78
N GLY A 715 25.99 24.27 1.23
CA GLY A 715 25.85 23.14 0.31
C GLY A 715 25.05 23.54 -0.94
N ASN A 716 23.87 22.96 -1.12
CA ASN A 716 22.99 23.22 -2.26
C ASN A 716 21.74 24.05 -1.92
N VAL A 717 21.63 24.53 -0.67
CA VAL A 717 20.53 25.36 -0.20
C VAL A 717 21.03 26.77 0.08
N THR A 718 20.30 27.76 -0.41
CA THR A 718 20.51 29.17 -0.05
C THR A 718 19.54 29.53 1.06
N PHE A 719 20.07 29.94 2.20
CA PHE A 719 19.31 30.38 3.35
C PHE A 719 19.29 31.90 3.39
N TRP A 720 18.14 32.45 3.75
CA TRP A 720 17.93 33.87 3.97
C TRP A 720 17.48 34.10 5.40
N VAL A 721 18.13 35.04 6.07
CA VAL A 721 17.85 35.40 7.47
C VAL A 721 17.44 36.85 7.52
N LYS A 722 16.29 37.12 8.15
CA LYS A 722 15.80 38.46 8.42
C LYS A 722 16.13 38.83 9.86
N PHE A 723 16.91 39.89 10.06
CA PHE A 723 17.44 40.23 11.38
C PHE A 723 17.64 41.74 11.56
N ARG A 724 17.89 42.15 12.80
CA ARG A 724 18.47 43.45 13.15
C ARG A 724 19.71 43.25 13.99
N GLU A 725 20.67 44.14 13.81
CA GLU A 725 21.79 44.28 14.73
C GLU A 725 21.33 44.94 16.03
N THR A 726 21.82 44.44 17.14
CA THR A 726 21.57 44.97 18.48
C THR A 726 22.91 45.11 19.21
N GLU A 727 22.95 45.89 20.29
CA GLU A 727 24.16 46.01 21.13
C GLU A 727 24.65 44.67 21.70
N LYS A 728 23.78 43.64 21.73
CA LYS A 728 24.05 42.32 22.32
C LYS A 728 24.23 41.20 21.29
N GLY A 729 24.24 41.51 20.00
CA GLY A 729 24.28 40.53 18.91
C GLY A 729 23.12 40.73 17.92
N TYR A 730 22.45 39.66 17.52
CA TYR A 730 21.44 39.70 16.45
C TYR A 730 20.05 39.36 16.95
N LEU A 731 19.02 40.11 16.51
CA LEU A 731 17.61 39.74 16.70
C LEU A 731 17.04 39.24 15.37
N VAL A 732 16.77 37.94 15.28
CA VAL A 732 16.25 37.25 14.11
C VAL A 732 14.73 37.22 14.16
N TYR A 733 14.09 37.68 13.09
CA TYR A 733 12.64 37.71 12.98
C TYR A 733 12.07 36.59 12.11
N GLY A 734 12.91 35.89 11.36
CA GLY A 734 12.50 34.75 10.55
C GLY A 734 13.53 34.37 9.50
N ALA A 735 13.39 33.15 8.98
CA ALA A 735 14.26 32.63 7.94
C ALA A 735 13.45 31.89 6.87
N TYR A 736 13.99 31.85 5.65
CA TYR A 736 13.49 31.01 4.58
C TYR A 736 14.66 30.44 3.76
N SER A 737 14.39 29.41 2.97
CA SER A 737 15.41 28.79 2.14
C SER A 737 14.87 28.41 0.76
N HIS A 738 15.76 28.39 -0.22
CA HIS A 738 15.48 27.92 -1.57
C HIS A 738 16.73 27.29 -2.20
N ARG A 739 16.57 26.62 -3.34
CA ARG A 739 17.69 25.93 -4.02
C ARG A 739 18.29 26.72 -5.19
N MET A 740 17.76 27.92 -5.47
CA MET A 740 18.32 28.83 -6.47
C MET A 740 19.68 29.37 -6.02
N THR A 741 20.63 29.46 -6.95
CA THR A 741 21.86 30.23 -6.77
C THR A 741 21.50 31.71 -6.89
N VAL A 742 21.93 32.51 -5.91
CA VAL A 742 21.83 33.97 -5.95
C VAL A 742 23.20 34.44 -6.40
N GLU A 743 23.26 35.03 -7.59
CA GLU A 743 24.49 35.58 -8.19
C GLU A 743 24.48 37.10 -8.11
#